data_AF-A0A7S0JDA2-F1
#
_entry.id   AF-A0A7S0JDA2-F1
#
_cell.length_a   1.000
_cell.length_b   1.000
_cell.length_c   1.000
_cell.angle_alpha   90.00
_cell.angle_beta   90.00
_cell.angle_gamma   90.00
#
_symmetry.space_group_name_H-M   'P 1'
#
loop_
_entity.id
_entity.type
_entity.pdbx_description
1 polymer ?
#
loop_
_entity_poly.entity_id
_entity_poly.type
_entity_poly.pdbx_seq_one_letter_code
_entity_poly.pdbx_strand_id
1 'polypeptide(L)'
;ARIAVAQRREFSRARRPQRRAFHHTKRKFMNTAELDGSLDAALQAATAAKFVLLTFGNSAIKDHLLNFVYHARSVGVAHVVGAVDIDAFNLLAAQQTPVYKTPLALVSYQMDGANSHSSGSWKRFAAMRTGEVARVVNLGYTVMHSDTDVVWLRNPAPYIMCTEAARAGEFSSASRFPCAPLQFADVACSSDNMGPSRAVGGGAAYHAAGTFNSGILLFRPTREGRRFASAWHASVAAPPRSSRFYGKTSDQQVFNAMVRRERQWPGVGGRRGEWLMRRLHEEWDGNLTLGVLPLPLFANGHGYFVQAAHHRLGVLPFCVHATYSLDWHDGLAKAQRFREAGLWAVDPPEYFHGRFLALNWSEPPAVRARIEGAPRAPLATKTRSGHSAARTPYHIGTHGAALQSYLGELRDALALARALGRTLVLPRWRCYCDRLWAGSDNILAMGCMYPGSQDAPFLPFECPMDHVLSPHDWHAAGIPYRDASFLASPRLPPEMATGIVDLEISADVRSFDALPSERRAKAVPAGLTATALAKVLERSSAASRAPILRLPHSRGLVCGIGSESSTRHFNEVARKLLHAPPWCSRCQRGCARMLEKWLTPEQIGTRSRGEWCLRTPPPAPFRYGQCVLNNAQADT
;
A
#
# COMPACT_ATOMS: atom_id res chain seq x y z
N ALA A 1 4.10 6.43 -25.26
CA ALA A 1 2.83 7.17 -25.12
C ALA A 1 1.64 6.48 -25.81
N ARG A 2 1.71 6.13 -27.11
CA ARG A 2 0.58 5.49 -27.84
C ARG A 2 0.24 4.05 -27.39
N ILE A 3 1.22 3.28 -26.91
CA ILE A 3 1.00 1.92 -26.36
C ILE A 3 0.25 1.95 -25.01
N ALA A 4 0.53 2.96 -24.17
CA ALA A 4 -0.15 3.13 -22.87
C ALA A 4 -1.63 3.55 -23.01
N VAL A 5 -1.98 4.27 -24.09
CA VAL A 5 -3.36 4.65 -24.41
C VAL A 5 -4.14 3.47 -25.00
N ALA A 6 -3.49 2.61 -25.80
CA ALA A 6 -4.09 1.39 -26.31
C ALA A 6 -4.35 0.36 -25.19
N GLN A 7 -3.42 0.20 -24.25
CA GLN A 7 -3.59 -0.72 -23.11
C GLN A 7 -4.57 -0.20 -22.05
N ARG A 8 -4.71 1.13 -21.87
CA ARG A 8 -5.82 1.69 -21.09
C ARG A 8 -7.19 1.41 -21.73
N ARG A 9 -7.28 1.33 -23.06
CA ARG A 9 -8.51 0.91 -23.75
C ARG A 9 -8.80 -0.59 -23.58
N GLU A 10 -7.80 -1.45 -23.49
CA GLU A 10 -7.98 -2.86 -23.15
C GLU A 10 -8.36 -3.07 -21.67
N PHE A 11 -7.73 -2.36 -20.74
CA PHE A 11 -8.16 -2.33 -19.33
C PHE A 11 -9.56 -1.72 -19.16
N SER A 12 -9.93 -0.72 -19.98
CA SER A 12 -11.30 -0.18 -20.03
C SER A 12 -12.29 -1.16 -20.65
N ARG A 13 -11.86 -2.06 -21.55
CA ARG A 13 -12.69 -3.15 -22.11
C ARG A 13 -12.86 -4.29 -21.11
N ALA A 14 -11.83 -4.64 -20.33
CA ALA A 14 -11.94 -5.55 -19.20
C ALA A 14 -12.75 -4.94 -18.02
N ARG A 15 -12.81 -3.60 -17.95
CA ARG A 15 -13.69 -2.81 -17.07
C ARG A 15 -15.05 -2.45 -17.68
N ARG A 16 -15.42 -2.93 -18.88
CA ARG A 16 -16.84 -2.84 -19.24
C ARG A 16 -17.55 -3.70 -18.18
N PRO A 17 -18.41 -3.11 -17.31
CA PRO A 17 -19.44 -3.95 -16.75
C PRO A 17 -20.12 -4.53 -17.98
N GLN A 18 -20.34 -5.84 -18.03
CA GLN A 18 -21.41 -6.30 -18.88
C GLN A 18 -22.61 -5.43 -18.48
N ARG A 19 -22.98 -4.46 -19.33
CA ARG A 19 -24.26 -3.76 -19.27
C ARG A 19 -25.32 -4.79 -19.67
N ARG A 20 -25.40 -5.87 -18.90
CA ARG A 20 -26.68 -6.47 -18.60
C ARG A 20 -27.15 -5.64 -17.44
N ALA A 21 -28.26 -4.94 -17.64
CA ALA A 21 -29.04 -4.43 -16.54
C ALA A 21 -29.06 -5.53 -15.47
N PHE A 22 -28.43 -5.26 -14.32
CA PHE A 22 -28.67 -6.06 -13.12
C PHE A 22 -30.10 -5.75 -12.71
N HIS A 23 -31.06 -6.31 -13.44
CA HIS A 23 -32.26 -6.78 -12.81
C HIS A 23 -31.80 -7.70 -11.68
N HIS A 24 -32.35 -7.45 -10.50
CA HIS A 24 -32.29 -8.33 -9.35
C HIS A 24 -32.57 -9.79 -9.77
N THR A 25 -31.57 -10.52 -10.21
CA THR A 25 -31.55 -11.97 -10.05
C THR A 25 -31.29 -12.19 -8.57
N LYS A 26 -32.39 -12.17 -7.80
CA LYS A 26 -32.47 -12.72 -6.46
C LYS A 26 -31.77 -14.08 -6.49
N ARG A 27 -30.53 -14.13 -6.02
CA ARG A 27 -29.87 -15.39 -5.71
C ARG A 27 -30.63 -15.93 -4.50
N LYS A 28 -31.58 -16.81 -4.79
CA LYS A 28 -32.50 -17.44 -3.86
C LYS A 28 -31.73 -18.47 -3.02
N PHE A 29 -30.83 -17.98 -2.18
CA PHE A 29 -30.20 -18.67 -1.05
C PHE A 29 -29.97 -17.62 0.04
N MET A 30 -31.04 -16.94 0.46
CA MET A 30 -31.11 -16.38 1.80
C MET A 30 -31.85 -17.39 2.63
N ASN A 31 -31.10 -18.31 3.26
CA ASN A 31 -31.61 -18.87 4.49
C ASN A 31 -31.66 -17.71 5.47
N THR A 32 -32.85 -17.40 5.97
CA THR A 32 -33.11 -16.45 7.05
C THR A 32 -32.57 -16.99 8.38
N ALA A 33 -31.29 -17.38 8.40
CA ALA A 33 -30.59 -17.63 9.65
C ALA A 33 -30.44 -16.26 10.31
N GLU A 34 -31.26 -16.01 11.32
CA GLU A 34 -31.12 -14.84 12.17
C GLU A 34 -29.70 -14.85 12.75
N LEU A 35 -28.95 -13.75 12.56
CA LEU A 35 -27.61 -13.62 13.12
C LEU A 35 -27.74 -13.36 14.62
N ASP A 36 -27.95 -14.43 15.40
CA ASP A 36 -27.97 -14.41 16.88
C ASP A 36 -26.60 -14.04 17.50
N GLY A 37 -25.59 -14.01 16.65
CA GLY A 37 -24.20 -13.71 16.95
C GLY A 37 -23.39 -14.91 17.43
N SER A 38 -23.91 -16.12 17.25
CA SER A 38 -23.16 -17.36 17.36
C SER A 38 -22.31 -17.60 16.10
N LEU A 39 -21.22 -18.34 16.28
CA LEU A 39 -20.35 -18.75 15.18
C LEU A 39 -21.09 -19.67 14.19
N ASP A 40 -21.97 -20.54 14.68
CA ASP A 40 -22.69 -21.51 13.84
C ASP A 40 -23.68 -20.80 12.91
N ALA A 41 -24.45 -19.83 13.42
CA ALA A 41 -25.34 -19.01 12.60
C ALA A 41 -24.55 -18.25 11.51
N ALA A 42 -23.41 -17.64 11.87
CA ALA A 42 -22.57 -16.92 10.92
C ALA A 42 -21.99 -17.85 9.83
N LEU A 43 -21.50 -19.04 10.19
CA LEU A 43 -20.97 -20.01 9.23
C LEU A 43 -22.07 -20.56 8.30
N GLN A 44 -23.25 -20.87 8.84
CA GLN A 44 -24.40 -21.33 8.05
C GLN A 44 -24.87 -20.25 7.07
N ALA A 45 -24.88 -18.98 7.48
CA ALA A 45 -25.21 -17.86 6.61
C ALA A 45 -24.15 -17.64 5.52
N ALA A 46 -22.87 -17.91 5.80
CA ALA A 46 -21.78 -17.62 4.89
C ALA A 46 -21.58 -18.67 3.78
N THR A 47 -21.69 -19.97 4.09
CA THR A 47 -21.26 -21.01 3.15
C THR A 47 -21.83 -22.40 3.42
N ALA A 48 -22.28 -23.08 2.36
CA ALA A 48 -22.54 -24.52 2.36
C ALA A 48 -21.29 -25.34 1.96
N ALA A 49 -20.34 -24.75 1.22
CA ALA A 49 -19.21 -25.43 0.60
C ALA A 49 -18.01 -25.68 1.55
N LYS A 50 -18.19 -25.43 2.86
CA LYS A 50 -17.17 -25.58 3.93
C LYS A 50 -15.83 -24.85 3.68
N PHE A 51 -15.74 -23.95 2.71
CA PHE A 51 -14.64 -22.97 2.56
C PHE A 51 -15.12 -21.60 3.06
N VAL A 52 -14.29 -20.92 3.86
CA VAL A 52 -14.61 -19.59 4.40
C VAL A 52 -13.36 -18.72 4.52
N LEU A 53 -13.47 -17.45 4.10
CA LEU A 53 -12.54 -16.41 4.54
C LEU A 53 -12.91 -15.99 5.96
N LEU A 54 -11.98 -16.07 6.89
CA LEU A 54 -12.20 -15.69 8.28
C LEU A 54 -11.32 -14.48 8.63
N THR A 55 -11.93 -13.41 9.11
CA THR A 55 -11.22 -12.22 9.62
C THR A 55 -11.76 -11.80 10.98
N PHE A 56 -11.02 -10.94 11.67
CA PHE A 56 -11.36 -10.44 13.01
C PHE A 56 -11.07 -8.95 13.10
N GLY A 57 -11.99 -8.19 13.70
CA GLY A 57 -11.76 -6.77 13.95
C GLY A 57 -12.73 -6.16 14.95
N ASN A 58 -12.40 -4.97 15.39
CA ASN A 58 -13.17 -4.19 16.37
C ASN A 58 -13.68 -2.88 15.72
N SER A 59 -14.52 -2.16 16.45
CA SER A 59 -15.10 -0.89 15.99
C SER A 59 -14.06 0.21 15.73
N ALA A 60 -12.90 0.16 16.38
CA ALA A 60 -11.81 1.13 16.19
C ALA A 60 -11.20 1.07 14.77
N ILE A 61 -11.28 -0.08 14.09
CA ILE A 61 -10.84 -0.24 12.69
C ILE A 61 -12.03 -0.43 11.73
N LYS A 62 -13.21 0.09 12.08
CA LYS A 62 -14.46 -0.09 11.33
C LYS A 62 -14.32 0.13 9.82
N ASP A 63 -13.57 1.14 9.39
CA ASP A 63 -13.45 1.45 7.97
C ASP A 63 -12.66 0.35 7.22
N HIS A 64 -11.66 -0.25 7.86
CA HIS A 64 -10.96 -1.41 7.28
C HIS A 64 -11.88 -2.63 7.21
N LEU A 65 -12.67 -2.88 8.27
CA LEU A 65 -13.67 -3.95 8.29
C LEU A 65 -14.67 -3.79 7.14
N LEU A 66 -15.22 -2.59 6.98
CA LEU A 66 -16.16 -2.29 5.90
C LEU A 66 -15.51 -2.42 4.52
N ASN A 67 -14.24 -2.01 4.38
CA ASN A 67 -13.51 -2.15 3.12
C ASN A 67 -13.26 -3.63 2.78
N PHE A 68 -12.83 -4.43 3.75
CA PHE A 68 -12.69 -5.88 3.61
C PHE A 68 -14.01 -6.52 3.16
N VAL A 69 -15.11 -6.23 3.88
CA VAL A 69 -16.44 -6.79 3.60
C VAL A 69 -16.93 -6.37 2.21
N TYR A 70 -16.75 -5.11 1.82
CA TYR A 70 -17.08 -4.63 0.48
C TYR A 70 -16.39 -5.48 -0.59
N HIS A 71 -15.06 -5.67 -0.48
CA HIS A 71 -14.29 -6.41 -1.47
C HIS A 71 -14.62 -7.89 -1.48
N ALA A 72 -14.72 -8.54 -0.32
CA ALA A 72 -15.11 -9.94 -0.20
C ALA A 72 -16.50 -10.20 -0.82
N ARG A 73 -17.47 -9.32 -0.56
CA ARG A 73 -18.80 -9.39 -1.21
C ARG A 73 -18.73 -9.17 -2.71
N SER A 74 -17.95 -8.18 -3.17
CA SER A 74 -17.86 -7.83 -4.60
C SER A 74 -17.31 -8.98 -5.45
N VAL A 75 -16.43 -9.81 -4.90
CA VAL A 75 -15.88 -10.98 -5.58
C VAL A 75 -16.68 -12.25 -5.31
N GLY A 76 -17.73 -12.17 -4.48
CA GLY A 76 -18.61 -13.30 -4.16
C GLY A 76 -17.92 -14.44 -3.40
N VAL A 77 -16.91 -14.12 -2.58
CA VAL A 77 -16.27 -15.13 -1.71
C VAL A 77 -17.02 -15.25 -0.39
N ALA A 78 -17.25 -16.48 0.04
CA ALA A 78 -17.81 -16.75 1.37
C ALA A 78 -16.86 -16.23 2.45
N HIS A 79 -17.38 -15.40 3.35
CA HIS A 79 -16.61 -14.79 4.42
C HIS A 79 -17.43 -14.72 5.71
N VAL A 80 -16.73 -14.79 6.84
CA VAL A 80 -17.24 -14.57 8.18
C VAL A 80 -16.33 -13.60 8.92
N VAL A 81 -16.92 -12.68 9.66
CA VAL A 81 -16.20 -11.76 10.54
C VAL A 81 -16.41 -12.16 12.00
N GLY A 82 -15.32 -12.39 12.75
CA GLY A 82 -15.36 -12.43 14.20
C GLY A 82 -15.28 -11.02 14.76
N ALA A 83 -16.40 -10.49 15.27
CA ALA A 83 -16.44 -9.20 15.92
C ALA A 83 -15.75 -9.28 17.29
N VAL A 84 -14.80 -8.39 17.52
CA VAL A 84 -13.96 -8.34 18.74
C VAL A 84 -14.60 -7.45 19.82
N ASP A 85 -15.58 -6.62 19.45
CA ASP A 85 -16.45 -5.87 20.34
C ASP A 85 -17.90 -5.91 19.82
N ILE A 86 -18.84 -5.49 20.68
CA ILE A 86 -20.27 -5.48 20.37
C ILE A 86 -20.60 -4.45 19.28
N ASP A 87 -19.90 -3.33 19.24
CA ASP A 87 -20.13 -2.27 18.24
C ASP A 87 -19.79 -2.74 16.82
N ALA A 88 -18.69 -3.48 16.62
CA ALA A 88 -18.40 -4.10 15.34
C ALA A 88 -19.45 -5.16 14.95
N PHE A 89 -19.94 -5.93 15.92
CA PHE A 89 -21.02 -6.90 15.67
C PHE A 89 -22.27 -6.19 15.16
N ASN A 90 -22.75 -5.18 15.89
CA ASN A 90 -23.95 -4.42 15.54
C ASN A 90 -23.81 -3.74 14.16
N LEU A 91 -22.66 -3.11 13.89
CA LEU A 91 -22.36 -2.47 12.61
C LEU A 91 -22.49 -3.45 11.43
N LEU A 92 -21.87 -4.62 11.56
CA LEU A 92 -21.80 -5.61 10.47
C LEU A 92 -23.09 -6.41 10.32
N ALA A 93 -23.78 -6.72 11.42
CA ALA A 93 -25.07 -7.39 11.44
C ALA A 93 -26.16 -6.53 10.79
N ALA A 94 -26.15 -5.21 11.05
CA ALA A 94 -27.05 -4.26 10.39
C ALA A 94 -26.89 -4.23 8.87
N GLN A 95 -25.70 -4.58 8.37
CA GLN A 95 -25.41 -4.72 6.94
C GLN A 95 -25.62 -6.15 6.41
N GLN A 96 -26.20 -7.06 7.20
CA GLN A 96 -26.37 -8.48 6.87
C GLN A 96 -25.05 -9.17 6.50
N THR A 97 -23.96 -8.80 7.17
CA THR A 97 -22.67 -9.48 7.03
C THR A 97 -22.67 -10.71 7.93
N PRO A 98 -22.28 -11.91 7.45
CA PRO A 98 -22.07 -13.05 8.34
C PRO A 98 -21.01 -12.70 9.41
N VAL A 99 -21.48 -12.46 10.63
CA VAL A 99 -20.68 -11.95 11.74
C VAL A 99 -21.12 -12.63 13.03
N TYR A 100 -20.16 -12.88 13.93
CA TYR A 100 -20.43 -13.45 15.24
C TYR A 100 -19.64 -12.73 16.34
N LYS A 101 -20.08 -12.86 17.58
CA LYS A 101 -19.41 -12.30 18.76
C LYS A 101 -18.29 -13.26 19.19
N THR A 102 -17.04 -12.80 19.14
CA THR A 102 -15.90 -13.56 19.65
C THR A 102 -15.90 -13.58 21.18
N PRO A 103 -15.12 -14.46 21.84
CA PRO A 103 -14.96 -14.42 23.29
C PRO A 103 -14.51 -13.06 23.83
N LEU A 104 -13.73 -12.29 23.04
CA LEU A 104 -13.33 -10.94 23.43
C LEU A 104 -14.45 -9.92 23.36
N ALA A 105 -15.45 -10.08 22.49
CA ALA A 105 -16.60 -9.18 22.44
C ALA A 105 -17.53 -9.34 23.65
N LEU A 106 -17.48 -10.49 24.32
CA LEU A 106 -18.32 -10.80 25.49
C LEU A 106 -17.70 -10.34 26.80
N VAL A 107 -16.46 -9.85 26.76
CA VAL A 107 -15.78 -9.21 27.88
C VAL A 107 -15.49 -7.77 27.48
N SER A 108 -15.43 -6.82 28.42
CA SER A 108 -15.09 -5.42 28.10
C SER A 108 -13.62 -5.29 27.67
N TYR A 109 -13.31 -5.76 26.46
CA TYR A 109 -11.99 -5.77 25.86
C TYR A 109 -11.74 -4.45 25.11
N GLN A 110 -10.60 -3.84 25.38
CA GLN A 110 -10.06 -2.75 24.59
C GLN A 110 -8.64 -3.13 24.18
N MET A 111 -8.35 -2.96 22.90
CA MET A 111 -6.98 -3.04 22.41
C MET A 111 -6.30 -1.72 22.76
N ASP A 112 -5.14 -1.78 23.43
CA ASP A 112 -4.43 -0.59 23.94
C ASP A 112 -3.80 0.28 22.83
N GLY A 113 -4.07 -0.04 21.56
CA GLY A 113 -3.60 0.72 20.40
C GLY A 113 -2.07 0.69 20.24
N ALA A 114 -1.35 -0.10 21.03
CA ALA A 114 0.09 -0.19 20.93
C ALA A 114 0.47 -0.94 19.64
N ASN A 115 1.22 -0.27 18.75
CA ASN A 115 1.84 -0.91 17.58
C ASN A 115 2.97 -1.89 17.99
N SER A 116 3.26 -2.01 19.29
CA SER A 116 4.11 -3.05 19.81
C SER A 116 3.29 -4.33 19.94
N HIS A 117 3.60 -5.32 19.09
CA HIS A 117 3.06 -6.68 19.20
C HIS A 117 3.45 -7.38 20.51
N SER A 118 3.84 -6.67 21.56
CA SER A 118 4.26 -7.19 22.86
C SER A 118 3.32 -6.80 24.00
N SER A 119 2.30 -5.97 23.75
CA SER A 119 1.35 -5.53 24.79
C SER A 119 0.46 -6.67 25.29
N GLY A 120 -0.07 -6.53 26.51
CA GLY A 120 -0.94 -7.53 27.11
C GLY A 120 -2.27 -7.68 26.36
N SER A 121 -2.84 -6.56 25.89
CA SER A 121 -4.07 -6.59 25.09
C SER A 121 -3.83 -7.24 23.71
N TRP A 122 -2.71 -6.92 23.05
CA TRP A 122 -2.34 -7.57 21.79
C TRP A 122 -2.21 -9.09 21.93
N LYS A 123 -1.53 -9.56 22.98
CA LYS A 123 -1.41 -11.01 23.25
C LYS A 123 -2.76 -11.68 23.45
N ARG A 124 -3.72 -11.01 24.12
CA ARG A 124 -5.10 -11.52 24.25
C ARG A 124 -5.81 -11.59 22.91
N PHE A 125 -5.68 -10.57 22.06
CA PHE A 125 -6.21 -10.60 20.70
C PHE A 125 -5.58 -11.71 19.85
N ALA A 126 -4.25 -11.86 19.89
CA ALA A 126 -3.51 -12.91 19.20
C ALA A 126 -3.92 -14.33 19.68
N ALA A 127 -4.15 -14.51 20.98
CA ALA A 127 -4.67 -15.75 21.53
C ALA A 127 -6.10 -16.03 21.03
N MET A 128 -6.99 -15.04 21.07
CA MET A 128 -8.37 -15.19 20.59
C MET A 128 -8.41 -15.53 19.10
N ARG A 129 -7.75 -14.74 18.24
CA ARG A 129 -7.80 -14.94 16.78
C ARG A 129 -7.30 -16.33 16.38
N THR A 130 -6.21 -16.80 16.99
CA THR A 130 -5.65 -18.14 16.67
C THR A 130 -6.55 -19.25 17.19
N GLY A 131 -7.18 -19.06 18.35
CA GLY A 131 -8.14 -20.00 18.93
C GLY A 131 -9.40 -20.14 18.09
N GLU A 132 -9.94 -19.02 17.61
CA GLU A 132 -11.11 -19.00 16.73
C GLU A 132 -10.81 -19.62 15.35
N VAL A 133 -9.62 -19.37 14.77
CA VAL A 133 -9.17 -20.10 13.57
C VAL A 133 -9.13 -21.61 13.84
N ALA A 134 -8.50 -22.05 14.94
CA ALA A 134 -8.44 -23.47 15.30
C ALA A 134 -9.82 -24.08 15.50
N ARG A 135 -10.75 -23.35 16.14
CA ARG A 135 -12.15 -23.76 16.34
C ARG A 135 -12.84 -24.02 15.01
N VAL A 136 -12.77 -23.09 14.07
CA VAL A 136 -13.46 -23.22 12.76
C VAL A 136 -12.85 -24.35 11.91
N VAL A 137 -11.53 -24.52 11.94
CA VAL A 137 -10.85 -25.66 11.29
C VAL A 137 -11.31 -26.99 11.92
N ASN A 138 -11.45 -27.04 13.25
CA ASN A 138 -11.96 -28.21 13.97
C ASN A 138 -13.46 -28.50 13.73
N LEU A 139 -14.24 -27.53 13.27
CA LEU A 139 -15.61 -27.73 12.77
C LEU A 139 -15.66 -28.30 11.34
N GLY A 140 -14.50 -28.55 10.72
CA GLY A 140 -14.41 -29.17 9.39
C GLY A 140 -14.41 -28.20 8.22
N TYR A 141 -14.15 -26.91 8.47
CA TYR A 141 -14.02 -25.92 7.42
C TYR A 141 -12.58 -25.83 6.92
N THR A 142 -12.42 -25.62 5.61
CA THR A 142 -11.20 -25.04 5.05
C THR A 142 -11.23 -23.54 5.32
N VAL A 143 -10.31 -23.06 6.14
CA VAL A 143 -10.26 -21.68 6.61
C VAL A 143 -9.15 -20.96 5.90
N MET A 144 -9.49 -19.87 5.21
CA MET A 144 -8.50 -18.88 4.79
C MET A 144 -8.57 -17.70 5.76
N HIS A 145 -7.70 -17.74 6.76
CA HIS A 145 -7.51 -16.64 7.69
C HIS A 145 -6.95 -15.43 6.95
N SER A 146 -7.56 -14.26 7.18
CA SER A 146 -7.22 -12.99 6.55
C SER A 146 -7.17 -11.88 7.58
N ASP A 147 -6.12 -11.07 7.57
CA ASP A 147 -6.15 -9.77 8.23
C ASP A 147 -7.20 -8.86 7.55
N THR A 148 -7.66 -7.86 8.29
CA THR A 148 -8.70 -6.93 7.84
C THR A 148 -8.16 -5.90 6.84
N ASP A 149 -6.86 -5.63 6.85
CA ASP A 149 -6.13 -4.82 5.88
C ASP A 149 -5.65 -5.63 4.66
N VAL A 150 -6.50 -6.58 4.22
CA VAL A 150 -6.37 -7.31 2.97
C VAL A 150 -7.54 -6.96 2.06
N VAL A 151 -7.25 -6.61 0.81
CA VAL A 151 -8.27 -6.39 -0.22
C VAL A 151 -8.31 -7.61 -1.14
N TRP A 152 -9.48 -8.25 -1.24
CA TRP A 152 -9.73 -9.39 -2.12
C TRP A 152 -10.26 -8.92 -3.48
N LEU A 153 -9.47 -9.13 -4.53
CA LEU A 153 -9.72 -8.67 -5.90
C LEU A 153 -10.40 -9.73 -6.77
N ARG A 154 -10.27 -11.01 -6.40
CA ARG A 154 -10.93 -12.15 -7.07
C ARG A 154 -11.31 -13.20 -6.02
N ASN A 155 -12.31 -14.02 -6.33
CA ASN A 155 -12.66 -15.15 -5.48
C ASN A 155 -11.53 -16.20 -5.47
N PRO A 156 -10.87 -16.46 -4.32
CA PRO A 156 -9.78 -17.44 -4.25
C PRO A 156 -10.26 -18.89 -4.20
N ALA A 157 -11.53 -19.14 -3.85
CA ALA A 157 -12.02 -20.48 -3.53
C ALA A 157 -11.82 -21.48 -4.69
N PRO A 158 -12.13 -21.15 -5.97
CA PRO A 158 -11.91 -22.09 -7.07
C PRO A 158 -10.44 -22.54 -7.22
N TYR A 159 -9.51 -21.60 -6.99
CA TYR A 159 -8.07 -21.86 -7.05
C TYR A 159 -7.58 -22.66 -5.85
N ILE A 160 -7.92 -22.22 -4.63
CA ILE A 160 -7.50 -22.90 -3.40
C ILE A 160 -8.07 -24.31 -3.30
N MET A 161 -9.33 -24.51 -3.71
CA MET A 161 -9.95 -25.84 -3.73
C MET A 161 -9.58 -26.65 -4.97
N CYS A 162 -8.84 -26.06 -5.91
CA CYS A 162 -8.47 -26.63 -7.20
C CYS A 162 -9.64 -27.34 -7.90
N THR A 163 -10.77 -26.63 -7.98
CA THR A 163 -12.00 -27.13 -8.62
C THR A 163 -11.76 -27.52 -10.08
N GLU A 164 -12.64 -28.34 -10.64
CA GLU A 164 -12.58 -28.71 -12.07
C GLU A 164 -12.56 -27.48 -12.98
N ALA A 165 -13.42 -26.49 -12.73
CA ALA A 165 -13.43 -25.23 -13.48
C ALA A 165 -12.09 -24.47 -13.40
N ALA A 166 -11.42 -24.46 -12.25
CA ALA A 166 -10.11 -23.84 -12.11
C ALA A 166 -9.03 -24.59 -12.91
N ARG A 167 -9.07 -25.94 -12.89
CA ARG A 167 -8.14 -26.80 -13.63
C ARG A 167 -8.36 -26.77 -15.14
N ALA A 168 -9.59 -26.57 -15.59
CA ALA A 168 -9.92 -26.42 -17.01
C ALA A 168 -9.57 -25.01 -17.55
N GLY A 169 -9.38 -24.03 -16.66
CA GLY A 169 -9.14 -22.63 -17.00
C GLY A 169 -7.70 -22.16 -16.74
N GLU A 170 -7.57 -20.97 -16.15
CA GLU A 170 -6.32 -20.25 -15.90
C GLU A 170 -5.30 -21.04 -15.06
N PHE A 171 -5.75 -22.02 -14.26
CA PHE A 171 -4.93 -22.71 -13.26
C PHE A 171 -4.74 -24.21 -13.54
N SER A 172 -4.81 -24.58 -14.82
CA SER A 172 -4.47 -25.91 -15.31
C SER A 172 -3.03 -26.32 -14.99
N SER A 173 -2.69 -27.59 -15.23
CA SER A 173 -1.32 -28.10 -15.06
C SER A 173 -0.28 -27.37 -15.94
N ALA A 174 -0.70 -26.78 -17.06
CA ALA A 174 0.16 -25.98 -17.94
C ALA A 174 0.29 -24.51 -17.50
N SER A 175 -0.45 -24.09 -16.48
CA SER A 175 -0.40 -22.71 -15.96
C SER A 175 0.97 -22.38 -15.37
N ARG A 176 1.31 -21.08 -15.33
CA ARG A 176 2.41 -20.57 -14.50
C ARG A 176 2.15 -20.77 -13.00
N PHE A 177 0.88 -20.89 -12.63
CA PHE A 177 0.43 -21.12 -11.26
C PHE A 177 -0.63 -22.23 -11.21
N PRO A 178 -0.25 -23.50 -11.42
CA PRO A 178 -1.20 -24.60 -11.28
C PRO A 178 -1.78 -24.64 -9.86
N CYS A 179 -3.08 -24.89 -9.73
CA CYS A 179 -3.70 -25.02 -8.40
C CYS A 179 -3.41 -26.37 -7.73
N ALA A 180 -3.13 -27.41 -8.52
CA ALA A 180 -3.05 -28.79 -8.05
C ALA A 180 -2.04 -29.00 -6.90
N PRO A 181 -0.85 -28.39 -6.90
CA PRO A 181 0.07 -28.55 -5.79
C PRO A 181 -0.50 -28.07 -4.45
N LEU A 182 -1.18 -26.92 -4.41
CA LEU A 182 -1.76 -26.37 -3.17
C LEU A 182 -2.95 -27.17 -2.62
N GLN A 183 -3.52 -28.09 -3.41
CA GLN A 183 -4.59 -28.95 -2.94
C GLN A 183 -4.13 -29.87 -1.80
N PHE A 184 -2.86 -30.28 -1.83
CA PHE A 184 -2.27 -31.22 -0.85
C PHE A 184 -1.67 -30.52 0.37
N ALA A 185 -1.64 -29.19 0.40
CA ALA A 185 -1.15 -28.45 1.56
C ALA A 185 -2.14 -28.59 2.73
N ASP A 186 -1.66 -29.05 3.88
CA ASP A 186 -2.41 -29.01 5.15
C ASP A 186 -2.58 -27.56 5.62
N VAL A 187 -1.50 -26.80 5.45
CA VAL A 187 -1.41 -25.37 5.76
C VAL A 187 -0.70 -24.68 4.60
N ALA A 188 -1.17 -23.50 4.19
CA ALA A 188 -0.42 -22.64 3.28
C ALA A 188 -0.35 -21.22 3.81
N CYS A 189 0.68 -20.47 3.42
CA CYS A 189 0.89 -19.12 3.93
C CYS A 189 1.35 -18.16 2.84
N SER A 190 0.98 -16.89 3.00
CA SER A 190 1.58 -15.81 2.22
C SER A 190 3.01 -15.52 2.72
N SER A 191 3.74 -14.71 1.96
CA SER A 191 5.13 -14.40 2.26
C SER A 191 5.45 -12.91 2.10
N ASP A 192 6.27 -12.40 3.02
CA ASP A 192 6.93 -11.09 2.94
C ASP A 192 8.24 -11.18 2.12
N ASN A 193 8.31 -12.11 1.17
CA ASN A 193 9.37 -12.16 0.18
C ASN A 193 9.15 -11.04 -0.85
N MET A 194 10.22 -10.49 -1.41
CA MET A 194 10.16 -9.37 -2.35
C MET A 194 10.64 -9.73 -3.76
N GLY A 195 10.85 -11.02 -4.05
CA GLY A 195 11.21 -11.51 -5.38
C GLY A 195 10.06 -12.17 -6.15
N PRO A 196 9.08 -11.41 -6.67
CA PRO A 196 7.94 -11.98 -7.38
C PRO A 196 8.33 -12.66 -8.69
N SER A 197 9.36 -12.18 -9.40
CA SER A 197 9.83 -12.80 -10.65
C SER A 197 10.44 -14.17 -10.39
N ARG A 198 11.27 -14.29 -9.34
CA ARG A 198 11.81 -15.57 -8.89
C ARG A 198 10.73 -16.49 -8.37
N ALA A 199 9.71 -15.95 -7.69
CA ALA A 199 8.56 -16.74 -7.29
C ALA A 199 7.85 -17.35 -8.51
N VAL A 200 7.68 -16.61 -9.62
CA VAL A 200 7.12 -17.18 -10.87
C VAL A 200 8.02 -18.25 -11.47
N GLY A 201 9.29 -17.90 -11.73
CA GLY A 201 10.24 -18.82 -12.39
C GLY A 201 10.47 -20.11 -11.60
N GLY A 202 10.18 -20.07 -10.30
CA GLY A 202 10.29 -21.19 -9.41
C GLY A 202 8.97 -21.89 -9.06
N GLY A 203 7.87 -21.58 -9.77
CA GLY A 203 6.57 -22.22 -9.52
C GLY A 203 6.05 -21.95 -8.12
N ALA A 204 5.99 -20.69 -7.70
CA ALA A 204 5.53 -20.27 -6.38
C ALA A 204 6.23 -20.91 -5.17
N ALA A 205 7.33 -21.65 -5.35
CA ALA A 205 8.08 -22.15 -4.21
C ALA A 205 8.66 -20.99 -3.40
N TYR A 206 8.99 -21.30 -2.16
CA TYR A 206 9.69 -20.39 -1.27
C TYR A 206 11.12 -20.09 -1.80
N HIS A 207 11.25 -19.16 -2.74
CA HIS A 207 12.48 -19.02 -3.54
C HIS A 207 13.52 -18.03 -3.05
N ALA A 208 13.31 -17.32 -1.93
CA ALA A 208 14.27 -16.28 -1.55
C ALA A 208 14.32 -15.89 -0.08
N ALA A 209 14.17 -16.84 0.85
CA ALA A 209 14.48 -16.54 2.26
C ALA A 209 13.65 -15.35 2.82
N GLY A 210 12.35 -15.25 2.51
CA GLY A 210 11.46 -14.23 3.09
C GLY A 210 10.71 -14.74 4.32
N THR A 211 10.32 -13.88 5.27
CA THR A 211 9.48 -14.34 6.38
C THR A 211 8.09 -14.76 5.86
N PHE A 212 7.46 -15.76 6.48
CA PHE A 212 6.05 -16.06 6.20
C PHE A 212 5.17 -15.06 6.92
N ASN A 213 4.08 -14.64 6.28
CA ASN A 213 3.19 -13.63 6.82
C ASN A 213 1.92 -14.30 7.37
N SER A 214 1.54 -14.00 8.61
CA SER A 214 0.35 -14.61 9.25
C SER A 214 -0.96 -13.91 8.91
N GLY A 215 -0.92 -12.82 8.13
CA GLY A 215 -2.10 -12.10 7.71
C GLY A 215 -2.88 -12.77 6.59
N ILE A 216 -2.28 -13.74 5.89
CA ILE A 216 -3.02 -14.61 4.97
C ILE A 216 -2.50 -16.04 5.14
N LEU A 217 -3.33 -16.88 5.76
CA LEU A 217 -3.04 -18.29 6.05
C LEU A 217 -4.20 -19.18 5.61
N LEU A 218 -3.90 -20.29 4.96
CA LEU A 218 -4.85 -21.35 4.65
C LEU A 218 -4.64 -22.51 5.62
N PHE A 219 -5.72 -23.00 6.21
CA PHE A 219 -5.75 -24.23 7.00
C PHE A 219 -6.79 -25.16 6.43
N ARG A 220 -6.40 -26.41 6.16
CA ARG A 220 -7.35 -27.46 5.79
C ARG A 220 -7.77 -28.25 7.02
N PRO A 221 -9.01 -28.78 7.04
CA PRO A 221 -9.49 -29.60 8.13
C PRO A 221 -8.96 -31.05 8.04
N THR A 222 -7.75 -31.25 7.53
CA THR A 222 -7.02 -32.53 7.59
C THR A 222 -6.60 -32.79 9.03
N ARG A 223 -6.19 -34.04 9.34
CA ARG A 223 -5.66 -34.40 10.65
C ARG A 223 -4.51 -33.47 11.07
N GLU A 224 -3.53 -33.28 10.18
CA GLU A 224 -2.35 -32.46 10.49
C GLU A 224 -2.67 -30.95 10.45
N GLY A 225 -3.58 -30.49 9.59
CA GLY A 225 -4.02 -29.09 9.57
C GLY A 225 -4.74 -28.68 10.86
N ARG A 226 -5.65 -29.52 11.37
CA ARG A 226 -6.34 -29.33 12.67
C ARG A 226 -5.35 -29.33 13.83
N ARG A 227 -4.46 -30.32 13.85
CA ARG A 227 -3.43 -30.46 14.89
C ARG A 227 -2.52 -29.22 14.88
N PHE A 228 -2.11 -28.75 13.71
CA PHE A 228 -1.23 -27.60 13.58
C PHE A 228 -1.92 -26.30 14.00
N ALA A 229 -3.17 -26.05 13.58
CA ALA A 229 -3.92 -24.87 14.01
C ALA A 229 -4.08 -24.83 15.54
N SER A 230 -4.37 -25.98 16.15
CA SER A 230 -4.51 -26.11 17.61
C SER A 230 -3.17 -25.88 18.35
N ALA A 231 -2.08 -26.44 17.83
CA ALA A 231 -0.74 -26.23 18.39
C ALA A 231 -0.23 -24.78 18.22
N TRP A 232 -0.58 -24.13 17.11
CA TRP A 232 -0.27 -22.72 16.89
C TRP A 232 -0.99 -21.83 17.90
N HIS A 233 -2.29 -22.06 18.12
CA HIS A 233 -3.03 -21.38 19.17
C HIS A 233 -2.39 -21.59 20.55
N ALA A 234 -2.10 -22.84 20.95
CA ALA A 234 -1.51 -23.13 22.25
C ALA A 234 -0.15 -22.42 22.45
N SER A 235 0.68 -22.40 21.39
CA SER A 235 2.00 -21.75 21.41
C SER A 235 1.92 -20.22 21.44
N VAL A 236 0.82 -19.63 20.97
CA VAL A 236 0.57 -18.18 21.05
C VAL A 236 -0.03 -17.80 22.40
N ALA A 237 -1.05 -18.53 22.84
CA ALA A 237 -1.85 -18.16 24.00
C ALA A 237 -1.14 -18.43 25.34
N ALA A 238 -0.44 -19.57 25.45
CA ALA A 238 0.18 -20.01 26.69
C ALA A 238 1.45 -20.85 26.42
N PRO A 239 2.50 -20.28 25.78
CA PRO A 239 3.73 -21.03 25.54
C PRO A 239 4.40 -21.43 26.85
N PRO A 240 4.86 -22.70 27.00
CA PRO A 240 5.67 -23.11 28.14
C PRO A 240 6.92 -22.23 28.27
N ARG A 241 7.34 -21.90 29.49
CA ARG A 241 8.54 -21.08 29.75
C ARG A 241 9.81 -21.65 29.14
N SER A 242 9.92 -22.97 29.07
CA SER A 242 11.04 -23.69 28.45
C SER A 242 10.98 -23.72 26.92
N SER A 243 9.85 -23.35 26.31
CA SER A 243 9.69 -23.40 24.85
C SER A 243 10.37 -22.21 24.16
N ARG A 244 10.87 -22.44 22.94
CA ARG A 244 11.39 -21.38 22.05
C ARG A 244 10.34 -20.34 21.62
N PHE A 245 9.07 -20.54 21.99
CA PHE A 245 7.96 -19.65 21.72
C PHE A 245 7.74 -18.60 22.82
N TYR A 246 8.19 -18.85 24.06
CA TYR A 246 7.91 -17.98 25.22
C TYR A 246 8.35 -16.51 25.02
N GLY A 247 9.49 -16.29 24.37
CA GLY A 247 10.01 -14.95 24.07
C GLY A 247 9.48 -14.31 22.79
N LYS A 248 8.57 -14.97 22.06
CA LYS A 248 7.99 -14.45 20.82
C LYS A 248 6.85 -13.49 21.17
N THR A 249 6.76 -12.38 20.45
CA THR A 249 5.79 -11.32 20.73
C THR A 249 4.55 -11.44 19.84
N SER A 250 4.69 -11.88 18.59
CA SER A 250 3.55 -12.01 17.67
C SER A 250 3.22 -13.45 17.26
N ASP A 251 1.97 -13.66 16.84
CA ASP A 251 1.50 -14.92 16.25
C ASP A 251 2.26 -15.30 14.97
N GLN A 252 2.71 -14.31 14.18
CA GLN A 252 3.60 -14.51 13.02
C GLN A 252 4.96 -15.07 13.43
N GLN A 253 5.56 -14.54 14.50
CA GLN A 253 6.84 -15.00 15.01
C GLN A 253 6.72 -16.43 15.53
N VAL A 254 5.63 -16.74 16.25
CA VAL A 254 5.33 -18.11 16.69
C VAL A 254 5.11 -19.02 15.48
N PHE A 255 4.31 -18.61 14.48
CA PHE A 255 4.07 -19.39 13.26
C PHE A 255 5.38 -19.71 12.54
N ASN A 256 6.25 -18.72 12.31
CA ASN A 256 7.55 -18.93 11.67
C ASN A 256 8.48 -19.82 12.52
N ALA A 257 8.46 -19.68 13.84
CA ALA A 257 9.25 -20.52 14.74
C ALA A 257 8.73 -21.95 14.77
N MET A 258 7.41 -22.15 14.71
CA MET A 258 6.83 -23.44 14.47
C MET A 258 7.36 -23.91 13.14
N VAL A 259 7.07 -23.25 12.01
CA VAL A 259 7.33 -23.73 10.65
C VAL A 259 8.80 -23.94 10.25
N ARG A 260 9.76 -23.48 11.06
CA ARG A 260 11.20 -23.59 10.78
C ARG A 260 11.98 -24.35 11.84
N ARG A 261 12.97 -25.14 11.39
CA ARG A 261 14.01 -25.70 12.24
C ARG A 261 14.78 -24.58 12.94
N GLU A 262 15.03 -24.75 14.22
CA GLU A 262 15.68 -23.70 15.02
C GLU A 262 17.11 -23.45 14.52
N ARG A 263 17.54 -22.17 14.54
CA ARG A 263 18.89 -21.72 14.13
C ARG A 263 19.30 -22.09 12.71
N GLN A 264 18.35 -22.46 11.85
CA GLN A 264 18.60 -22.74 10.44
C GLN A 264 17.79 -21.78 9.57
N TRP A 265 18.46 -21.24 8.56
CA TRP A 265 17.81 -20.39 7.57
C TRP A 265 17.95 -21.01 6.18
N PRO A 266 16.85 -21.24 5.45
CA PRO A 266 15.48 -20.87 5.81
C PRO A 266 14.82 -21.83 6.82
N GLY A 267 15.45 -22.96 7.16
CA GLY A 267 14.94 -23.89 8.16
C GLY A 267 13.68 -24.65 7.75
N VAL A 268 13.37 -24.72 6.46
CA VAL A 268 12.27 -25.49 5.86
C VAL A 268 12.82 -26.55 4.90
N GLY A 269 12.15 -27.69 4.76
CA GLY A 269 12.53 -28.76 3.84
C GLY A 269 11.83 -28.67 2.48
N GLY A 270 12.16 -29.59 1.58
CA GLY A 270 11.64 -29.64 0.20
C GLY A 270 12.72 -29.29 -0.83
N ARG A 271 12.58 -29.82 -2.05
CA ARG A 271 13.49 -29.48 -3.16
C ARG A 271 13.20 -28.07 -3.65
N ARG A 272 14.23 -27.39 -4.13
CA ARG A 272 14.07 -26.07 -4.75
C ARG A 272 13.10 -26.20 -5.94
N GLY A 273 12.03 -25.40 -5.94
CA GLY A 273 10.99 -25.46 -6.97
C GLY A 273 9.73 -26.23 -6.57
N GLU A 274 9.72 -26.90 -5.41
CA GLU A 274 8.51 -27.55 -4.90
C GLU A 274 7.55 -26.55 -4.26
N TRP A 275 6.29 -26.59 -4.69
CA TRP A 275 5.19 -25.81 -4.11
C TRP A 275 4.90 -26.17 -2.65
N LEU A 276 5.27 -27.39 -2.27
CA LEU A 276 5.03 -27.99 -0.97
C LEU A 276 6.37 -28.25 -0.31
N MET A 277 6.48 -27.83 0.93
CA MET A 277 7.63 -28.04 1.78
C MET A 277 7.28 -29.08 2.82
N ARG A 278 8.16 -30.07 3.01
CA ARG A 278 8.12 -30.90 4.22
C ARG A 278 8.66 -30.08 5.39
N ARG A 279 7.92 -30.10 6.49
CA ARG A 279 8.31 -29.42 7.72
C ARG A 279 9.41 -30.16 8.45
N LEU A 280 10.32 -29.38 9.05
CA LEU A 280 11.52 -29.86 9.75
C LEU A 280 11.59 -29.38 11.21
N HIS A 281 10.45 -29.11 11.86
CA HIS A 281 10.40 -28.93 13.31
C HIS A 281 10.07 -30.26 13.97
N GLU A 282 10.63 -30.48 15.15
CA GLU A 282 10.61 -31.76 15.87
C GLU A 282 9.20 -32.39 15.95
N GLU A 283 8.19 -31.60 16.32
CA GLU A 283 6.78 -32.07 16.39
C GLU A 283 6.12 -32.47 15.05
N TRP A 284 6.70 -32.07 13.92
CA TRP A 284 6.10 -32.09 12.58
C TRP A 284 6.99 -32.71 11.51
N ASP A 285 8.14 -33.26 11.89
CA ASP A 285 9.18 -33.67 10.95
C ASP A 285 8.64 -34.68 9.92
N GLY A 286 8.60 -34.27 8.66
CA GLY A 286 8.05 -35.05 7.54
C GLY A 286 6.51 -35.22 7.49
N ASN A 287 5.77 -34.84 8.53
CA ASN A 287 4.34 -35.12 8.66
C ASN A 287 3.41 -33.97 8.25
N LEU A 288 3.87 -32.71 8.29
CA LEU A 288 3.06 -31.55 7.87
C LEU A 288 3.46 -31.10 6.46
N THR A 289 2.47 -30.98 5.57
CA THR A 289 2.66 -30.44 4.23
C THR A 289 2.36 -28.94 4.21
N LEU A 290 3.41 -28.13 4.09
CA LEU A 290 3.33 -26.67 4.08
C LEU A 290 3.40 -26.12 2.66
N GLY A 291 2.37 -25.40 2.21
CA GLY A 291 2.36 -24.66 0.96
C GLY A 291 2.77 -23.19 1.12
N VAL A 292 3.25 -22.58 0.03
CA VAL A 292 3.38 -21.13 -0.08
C VAL A 292 2.40 -20.61 -1.12
N LEU A 293 1.64 -19.58 -0.75
CA LEU A 293 0.76 -18.89 -1.66
C LEU A 293 1.59 -18.11 -2.69
N PRO A 294 1.33 -18.24 -4.01
CA PRO A 294 2.12 -17.57 -5.02
C PRO A 294 2.13 -16.06 -4.81
N LEU A 295 3.32 -15.49 -4.59
CA LEU A 295 3.49 -14.08 -4.26
C LEU A 295 2.81 -13.12 -5.27
N PRO A 296 2.84 -13.36 -6.60
CA PRO A 296 2.13 -12.47 -7.53
C PRO A 296 0.60 -12.60 -7.50
N LEU A 297 0.06 -13.70 -6.99
CA LEU A 297 -1.39 -13.92 -6.85
C LEU A 297 -1.92 -13.52 -5.46
N PHE A 298 -1.09 -13.64 -4.42
CA PHE A 298 -1.39 -13.24 -3.04
C PHE A 298 -0.36 -12.19 -2.64
N ALA A 299 -0.54 -10.98 -3.15
CA ALA A 299 0.49 -9.96 -3.12
C ALA A 299 0.67 -9.35 -1.73
N ASN A 300 1.93 -9.22 -1.30
CA ASN A 300 2.26 -8.31 -0.21
C ASN A 300 2.31 -6.85 -0.73
N GLY A 301 2.35 -5.89 0.19
CA GLY A 301 2.20 -4.50 -0.19
C GLY A 301 3.40 -3.94 -0.95
N HIS A 302 4.62 -4.42 -0.71
CA HIS A 302 5.79 -4.00 -1.51
C HIS A 302 5.64 -4.46 -2.97
N GLY A 303 5.32 -5.75 -3.17
CA GLY A 303 5.11 -6.32 -4.50
C GLY A 303 3.98 -5.63 -5.28
N TYR A 304 2.91 -5.22 -4.59
CA TYR A 304 1.77 -4.56 -5.23
C TYR A 304 1.95 -3.05 -5.42
N PHE A 305 2.22 -2.30 -4.34
CA PHE A 305 2.21 -0.83 -4.33
C PHE A 305 3.52 -0.20 -4.78
N VAL A 306 4.66 -0.92 -4.70
CA VAL A 306 5.98 -0.37 -5.07
C VAL A 306 6.47 -1.01 -6.37
N GLN A 307 6.55 -2.34 -6.43
CA GLN A 307 7.08 -3.01 -7.62
C GLN A 307 6.08 -3.10 -8.78
N ALA A 308 4.80 -2.81 -8.54
CA ALA A 308 3.70 -3.04 -9.48
C ALA A 308 3.78 -4.43 -10.16
N ALA A 309 4.15 -5.46 -9.38
CA ALA A 309 4.56 -6.76 -9.90
C ALA A 309 3.45 -7.43 -10.72
N HIS A 310 2.19 -7.20 -10.37
CA HIS A 310 1.03 -7.73 -11.08
C HIS A 310 0.92 -7.19 -12.52
N HIS A 311 1.20 -5.90 -12.73
CA HIS A 311 1.26 -5.32 -14.07
C HIS A 311 2.46 -5.85 -14.86
N ARG A 312 3.64 -5.86 -14.23
CA ARG A 312 4.90 -6.30 -14.87
C ARG A 312 4.87 -7.77 -15.28
N LEU A 313 4.25 -8.63 -14.48
CA LEU A 313 4.15 -10.07 -14.74
C LEU A 313 2.89 -10.46 -15.53
N GLY A 314 1.98 -9.52 -15.79
CA GLY A 314 0.71 -9.77 -16.45
C GLY A 314 -0.13 -10.79 -15.71
N VAL A 315 -0.33 -10.60 -14.41
CA VAL A 315 -1.13 -11.48 -13.55
C VAL A 315 -2.25 -10.70 -12.89
N LEU A 316 -3.38 -11.37 -12.62
CA LEU A 316 -4.50 -10.81 -11.88
C LEU A 316 -4.51 -11.39 -10.46
N PRO A 317 -4.11 -10.61 -9.42
CA PRO A 317 -4.03 -11.14 -8.06
C PRO A 317 -5.40 -11.51 -7.49
N PHE A 318 -5.43 -12.48 -6.58
CA PHE A 318 -6.58 -12.76 -5.72
C PHE A 318 -6.73 -11.71 -4.63
N CYS A 319 -5.62 -11.23 -4.08
CA CYS A 319 -5.65 -10.22 -3.04
C CYS A 319 -4.34 -9.42 -2.97
N VAL A 320 -4.42 -8.33 -2.22
CA VAL A 320 -3.26 -7.56 -1.77
C VAL A 320 -3.39 -7.29 -0.27
N HIS A 321 -2.32 -7.57 0.47
CA HIS A 321 -2.17 -7.26 1.88
C HIS A 321 -1.40 -5.94 2.03
N ALA A 322 -1.90 -4.97 2.81
CA ALA A 322 -1.24 -3.69 3.07
C ALA A 322 -0.05 -3.76 4.03
N THR A 323 0.83 -4.75 3.84
CA THR A 323 2.17 -4.76 4.44
C THR A 323 3.07 -3.72 3.79
N TYR A 324 4.20 -3.38 4.42
CA TYR A 324 5.15 -2.38 3.91
C TYR A 324 4.56 -0.96 3.72
N SER A 325 3.50 -0.60 4.44
CA SER A 325 3.18 0.81 4.74
C SER A 325 4.22 1.34 5.71
N LEU A 326 4.84 2.50 5.48
CA LEU A 326 6.06 2.92 6.18
C LEU A 326 5.88 4.07 7.17
N ASP A 327 4.72 4.75 7.13
CA ASP A 327 4.37 5.79 8.10
C ASP A 327 3.56 5.16 9.24
N TRP A 328 4.13 5.09 10.45
CA TRP A 328 3.57 4.50 11.67
C TRP A 328 3.05 3.04 11.62
N HIS A 329 2.94 2.43 10.44
CA HIS A 329 2.40 1.09 10.17
C HIS A 329 0.94 0.89 10.60
N ASP A 330 0.22 1.99 10.83
CA ASP A 330 -1.13 1.98 11.37
C ASP A 330 -2.20 1.83 10.26
N GLY A 331 -3.47 1.80 10.68
CA GLY A 331 -4.59 1.77 9.75
C GLY A 331 -4.65 2.98 8.83
N LEU A 332 -4.20 4.16 9.26
CA LEU A 332 -4.25 5.37 8.44
C LEU A 332 -3.33 5.23 7.21
N ALA A 333 -2.08 4.79 7.42
CA ALA A 333 -1.14 4.58 6.33
C ALA A 333 -1.60 3.46 5.38
N LYS A 334 -2.19 2.39 5.91
CA LYS A 334 -2.74 1.28 5.12
C LYS A 334 -3.94 1.71 4.28
N ALA A 335 -4.88 2.46 4.87
CA ALA A 335 -6.00 3.07 4.16
C ALA A 335 -5.50 4.01 3.04
N GLN A 336 -4.46 4.79 3.30
CA GLN A 336 -3.84 5.64 2.28
C GLN A 336 -3.28 4.80 1.12
N ARG A 337 -2.57 3.69 1.37
CA ARG A 337 -2.10 2.80 0.29
C ARG A 337 -3.24 2.25 -0.56
N PHE A 338 -4.35 1.87 0.08
CA PHE A 338 -5.53 1.42 -0.66
C PHE A 338 -6.17 2.54 -1.45
N ARG A 339 -6.29 3.76 -0.91
CA ARG A 339 -6.77 4.93 -1.67
C ARG A 339 -5.90 5.16 -2.89
N GLU A 340 -4.59 5.17 -2.72
CA GLU A 340 -3.62 5.33 -3.80
C GLU A 340 -3.72 4.25 -4.89
N ALA A 341 -4.17 3.04 -4.55
CA ALA A 341 -4.40 1.99 -5.53
C ALA A 341 -5.84 1.98 -6.10
N GLY A 342 -6.72 2.88 -5.65
CA GLY A 342 -8.15 2.84 -5.97
C GLY A 342 -8.89 1.63 -5.36
N LEU A 343 -8.38 1.11 -4.25
CA LEU A 343 -8.87 -0.07 -3.53
C LEU A 343 -9.58 0.28 -2.21
N TRP A 344 -9.74 1.56 -1.90
CA TRP A 344 -10.49 2.01 -0.73
C TRP A 344 -11.91 2.39 -1.11
N ALA A 345 -12.89 1.58 -0.67
CA ALA A 345 -14.28 1.68 -1.13
C ALA A 345 -15.20 2.43 -0.16
N VAL A 346 -14.72 2.77 1.04
CA VAL A 346 -15.56 3.21 2.17
C VAL A 346 -15.48 4.69 2.52
N ASP A 347 -14.78 5.49 1.71
CA ASP A 347 -14.84 6.95 1.87
C ASP A 347 -16.31 7.42 1.76
N PRO A 348 -16.78 8.38 2.57
CA PRO A 348 -18.17 8.81 2.54
C PRO A 348 -18.47 9.68 1.30
N PRO A 349 -19.74 9.91 0.90
CA PRO A 349 -20.06 10.72 -0.28
C PRO A 349 -19.41 12.10 -0.28
N GLU A 350 -19.33 12.76 0.88
CA GLU A 350 -18.73 14.08 1.08
C GLU A 350 -17.24 14.11 0.68
N TYR A 351 -16.57 12.95 0.68
CA TYR A 351 -15.20 12.85 0.17
C TYR A 351 -15.11 13.26 -1.31
N PHE A 352 -16.16 13.02 -2.09
CA PHE A 352 -16.24 13.26 -3.54
C PHE A 352 -16.92 14.57 -3.93
N HIS A 353 -17.27 15.43 -2.98
CA HIS A 353 -17.88 16.74 -3.23
C HIS A 353 -16.97 17.88 -2.79
N GLY A 354 -17.15 19.06 -3.39
CA GLY A 354 -16.41 20.28 -3.05
C GLY A 354 -15.69 20.92 -4.25
N ARG A 355 -14.72 21.78 -3.95
CA ARG A 355 -13.87 22.44 -4.96
C ARG A 355 -12.43 22.01 -4.78
N PHE A 356 -11.77 21.65 -5.87
CA PHE A 356 -10.46 21.03 -5.84
C PHE A 356 -9.45 21.81 -6.68
N LEU A 357 -8.19 21.80 -6.21
CA LEU A 357 -7.02 22.16 -6.98
C LEU A 357 -6.19 20.89 -7.15
N ALA A 358 -5.99 20.44 -8.38
CA ALA A 358 -5.23 19.26 -8.71
C ALA A 358 -3.92 19.63 -9.39
N LEU A 359 -2.88 18.84 -9.10
CA LEU A 359 -1.64 18.87 -9.85
C LEU A 359 -1.57 17.66 -10.78
N ASN A 360 -1.25 17.89 -12.04
CA ASN A 360 -0.75 16.83 -12.91
C ASN A 360 0.67 16.45 -12.48
N TRP A 361 1.02 15.20 -12.73
CA TRP A 361 2.41 14.79 -12.66
C TRP A 361 3.21 15.42 -13.81
N SER A 362 4.33 16.06 -13.48
CA SER A 362 5.37 16.41 -14.44
C SER A 362 6.75 16.21 -13.81
N GLU A 363 7.67 15.64 -14.60
CA GLU A 363 9.02 15.37 -14.14
C GLU A 363 9.78 16.68 -13.89
N PRO A 364 10.32 16.91 -12.68
CA PRO A 364 11.06 18.14 -12.38
C PRO A 364 12.30 18.29 -13.27
N PRO A 365 12.62 19.50 -13.76
CA PRO A 365 13.80 19.74 -14.60
C PRO A 365 15.11 19.22 -13.98
N ALA A 366 15.34 19.46 -12.68
CA ALA A 366 16.52 18.98 -11.97
C ALA A 366 16.64 17.44 -11.94
N VAL A 367 15.51 16.73 -11.96
CA VAL A 367 15.48 15.27 -12.03
C VAL A 367 15.79 14.81 -13.46
N ARG A 368 15.17 15.44 -14.45
CA ARG A 368 15.43 15.16 -15.88
C ARG A 368 16.90 15.35 -16.22
N ALA A 369 17.51 16.46 -15.82
CA ALA A 369 18.92 16.75 -16.07
C ALA A 369 19.85 15.67 -15.49
N ARG A 370 19.54 15.16 -14.28
CA ARG A 370 20.29 14.04 -13.68
C ARG A 370 20.14 12.73 -14.45
N ILE A 371 18.94 12.44 -14.95
CA ILE A 371 18.68 11.23 -15.75
C ILE A 371 19.40 11.32 -17.10
N GLU A 372 19.32 12.46 -17.79
CA GLU A 372 19.94 12.69 -19.10
C GLU A 372 21.47 12.76 -19.02
N GLY A 373 22.02 13.32 -17.94
CA GLY A 373 23.45 13.37 -17.68
C GLY A 373 24.07 12.05 -17.19
N ALA A 374 23.25 11.01 -16.92
CA ALA A 374 23.77 9.72 -16.49
C ALA A 374 24.44 8.97 -17.66
N PRO A 375 25.56 8.25 -17.42
CA PRO A 375 26.20 7.44 -18.44
C PRO A 375 25.22 6.42 -19.04
N ARG A 376 25.10 6.38 -20.37
CA ARG A 376 24.16 5.49 -21.09
C ARG A 376 24.52 3.99 -21.01
N ALA A 377 25.74 3.65 -20.61
CA ALA A 377 26.21 2.27 -20.51
C ALA A 377 26.18 1.74 -19.07
N PRO A 378 25.58 0.56 -18.80
CA PRO A 378 25.69 -0.10 -17.51
C PRO A 378 27.14 -0.54 -17.28
N LEU A 379 27.87 0.13 -16.39
CA LEU A 379 29.13 -0.42 -15.86
C LEU A 379 28.79 -1.65 -15.01
N ALA A 380 28.84 -2.83 -15.64
CA ALA A 380 28.71 -4.11 -14.97
C ALA A 380 29.97 -4.39 -14.13
N THR A 381 30.08 -3.76 -12.96
CA THR A 381 31.09 -4.16 -11.98
C THR A 381 30.53 -5.34 -11.19
N LYS A 382 31.01 -6.55 -11.48
CA LYS A 382 30.73 -7.74 -10.66
C LYS A 382 31.27 -7.47 -9.25
N THR A 383 30.38 -7.24 -8.28
CA THR A 383 30.78 -7.26 -6.87
C THR A 383 31.01 -8.72 -6.43
N ARG A 384 31.82 -8.96 -5.39
CA ARG A 384 32.04 -10.31 -4.80
C ARG A 384 30.74 -10.99 -4.32
N SER A 385 29.62 -10.27 -4.30
CA SER A 385 28.27 -10.77 -3.98
C SER A 385 27.45 -11.22 -5.19
N GLY A 386 28.03 -11.22 -6.40
CA GLY A 386 27.35 -11.61 -7.63
C GLY A 386 26.38 -10.57 -8.22
N HIS A 387 26.15 -9.44 -7.54
CA HIS A 387 25.29 -8.37 -8.04
C HIS A 387 26.12 -7.29 -8.72
N SER A 388 25.85 -7.03 -10.01
CA SER A 388 26.33 -5.84 -10.70
C SER A 388 25.39 -4.68 -10.42
N ALA A 389 25.83 -3.72 -9.60
CA ALA A 389 25.17 -2.42 -9.56
C ALA A 389 25.53 -1.68 -10.86
N ALA A 390 24.76 -1.93 -11.92
CA ALA A 390 24.78 -1.06 -13.09
C ALA A 390 24.62 0.39 -12.59
N ARG A 391 25.44 1.33 -13.12
CA ARG A 391 25.21 2.77 -12.91
C ARG A 391 23.87 3.14 -13.54
N THR A 392 22.80 2.97 -12.78
CA THR A 392 21.46 3.41 -13.15
C THR A 392 21.33 4.91 -12.87
N PRO A 393 20.60 5.67 -13.71
CA PRO A 393 20.21 7.05 -13.39
C PRO A 393 19.33 7.13 -12.12
N TYR A 394 18.82 6.00 -11.63
CA TYR A 394 17.93 5.92 -10.48
C TYR A 394 18.74 5.54 -9.23
N HIS A 395 19.14 6.57 -8.49
CA HIS A 395 19.91 6.45 -7.25
C HIS A 395 19.46 7.52 -6.24
N ILE A 396 20.02 7.47 -5.03
CA ILE A 396 19.64 8.34 -3.91
C ILE A 396 19.78 9.84 -4.23
N GLY A 397 20.70 10.24 -5.11
CA GLY A 397 20.86 11.62 -5.56
C GLY A 397 19.73 12.11 -6.46
N THR A 398 19.33 11.30 -7.46
CA THR A 398 18.15 11.58 -8.29
C THR A 398 16.89 11.61 -7.44
N HIS A 399 16.78 10.70 -6.46
CA HIS A 399 15.67 10.68 -5.53
C HIS A 399 15.63 11.92 -4.62
N GLY A 400 16.77 12.38 -4.09
CA GLY A 400 16.83 13.61 -3.29
C GLY A 400 16.45 14.87 -4.07
N ALA A 401 16.89 14.99 -5.33
CA ALA A 401 16.46 16.08 -6.21
C ALA A 401 14.95 16.06 -6.48
N ALA A 402 14.38 14.85 -6.62
CA ALA A 402 12.94 14.66 -6.78
C ALA A 402 12.17 15.11 -5.54
N LEU A 403 12.53 14.60 -4.34
CA LEU A 403 11.89 14.98 -3.07
C LEU A 403 11.93 16.50 -2.84
N GLN A 404 13.09 17.14 -3.05
CA GLN A 404 13.21 18.59 -2.88
C GLN A 404 12.28 19.36 -3.83
N SER A 405 12.19 18.92 -5.09
CA SER A 405 11.29 19.53 -6.08
C SER A 405 9.82 19.34 -5.68
N TYR A 406 9.44 18.14 -5.22
CA TYR A 406 8.07 17.83 -4.80
C TYR A 406 7.63 18.66 -3.61
N LEU A 407 8.48 18.84 -2.60
CA LEU A 407 8.17 19.67 -1.44
C LEU A 407 8.01 21.15 -1.83
N GLY A 408 8.84 21.65 -2.75
CA GLY A 408 8.66 22.99 -3.33
C GLY A 408 7.31 23.13 -4.04
N GLU A 409 6.99 22.21 -4.94
CA GLU A 409 5.69 22.21 -5.63
C GLU A 409 4.51 22.19 -4.65
N LEU A 410 4.59 21.34 -3.63
CA LEU A 410 3.55 21.28 -2.61
C LEU A 410 3.42 22.57 -1.81
N ARG A 411 4.52 23.29 -1.55
CA ARG A 411 4.46 24.62 -0.90
C ARG A 411 3.57 25.57 -1.70
N ASP A 412 3.83 25.68 -3.00
CA ASP A 412 3.13 26.64 -3.87
C ASP A 412 1.68 26.19 -4.12
N ALA A 413 1.45 24.89 -4.32
CA ALA A 413 0.12 24.34 -4.54
C ALA A 413 -0.75 24.42 -3.28
N LEU A 414 -0.21 24.14 -2.10
CA LEU A 414 -0.93 24.26 -0.84
C LEU A 414 -1.27 25.73 -0.54
N ALA A 415 -0.35 26.66 -0.81
CA ALA A 415 -0.60 28.09 -0.65
C ALA A 415 -1.76 28.56 -1.54
N LEU A 416 -1.73 28.18 -2.83
CA LEU A 416 -2.79 28.54 -3.77
C LEU A 416 -4.13 27.85 -3.44
N ALA A 417 -4.10 26.57 -3.07
CA ALA A 417 -5.30 25.83 -2.67
C ALA A 417 -6.00 26.50 -1.48
N ARG A 418 -5.23 26.91 -0.46
CA ARG A 418 -5.75 27.64 0.70
C ARG A 418 -6.30 29.02 0.32
N ALA A 419 -5.61 29.77 -0.53
CA ALA A 419 -6.09 31.08 -0.99
C ALA A 419 -7.40 30.99 -1.79
N LEU A 420 -7.61 29.88 -2.51
CA LEU A 420 -8.83 29.61 -3.29
C LEU A 420 -9.96 28.94 -2.49
N GLY A 421 -9.71 28.52 -1.23
CA GLY A 421 -10.64 27.69 -0.47
C GLY A 421 -10.91 26.33 -1.13
N ARG A 422 -9.89 25.71 -1.73
CA ARG A 422 -9.98 24.43 -2.46
C ARG A 422 -9.21 23.34 -1.75
N THR A 423 -9.72 22.11 -1.78
CA THR A 423 -9.00 20.92 -1.33
C THR A 423 -7.93 20.54 -2.35
N LEU A 424 -6.70 20.31 -1.89
CA LEU A 424 -5.59 19.90 -2.75
C LEU A 424 -5.71 18.43 -3.13
N VAL A 425 -5.64 18.13 -4.43
CA VAL A 425 -5.42 16.78 -4.95
C VAL A 425 -3.93 16.63 -5.23
N LEU A 426 -3.28 15.76 -4.47
CA LEU A 426 -1.85 15.46 -4.57
C LEU A 426 -1.54 14.84 -5.94
N PRO A 427 -0.37 15.13 -6.55
CA PRO A 427 0.04 14.51 -7.81
C PRO A 427 0.54 13.06 -7.60
N ARG A 428 0.67 12.31 -8.71
CA ARG A 428 1.39 11.02 -8.70
C ARG A 428 2.89 11.22 -8.87
N TRP A 429 3.61 11.26 -7.76
CA TRP A 429 5.07 11.35 -7.78
C TRP A 429 5.74 10.10 -8.33
N ARG A 430 7.02 10.23 -8.67
CA ARG A 430 7.91 9.10 -8.93
C ARG A 430 9.02 9.00 -7.91
N CYS A 431 9.36 7.78 -7.52
CA CYS A 431 10.49 7.50 -6.66
C CYS A 431 11.60 6.76 -7.40
N TYR A 432 12.83 7.21 -7.14
CA TYR A 432 14.05 6.80 -7.84
C TYR A 432 15.01 6.03 -6.93
N CYS A 433 14.64 5.90 -5.66
CA CYS A 433 15.21 5.01 -4.68
C CYS A 433 14.04 4.47 -3.84
N ASP A 434 14.11 3.23 -3.42
CA ASP A 434 13.11 2.55 -2.60
C ASP A 434 13.42 2.75 -1.10
N ARG A 435 12.42 2.68 -0.21
CA ARG A 435 12.54 3.04 1.21
C ARG A 435 12.60 1.79 2.10
N LEU A 436 13.56 1.77 3.03
CA LEU A 436 13.65 0.70 4.04
C LEU A 436 12.77 1.00 5.27
N TRP A 437 12.31 -0.06 5.92
CA TRP A 437 11.52 0.04 7.16
C TRP A 437 12.32 0.63 8.33
N ALA A 438 13.53 0.14 8.58
CA ALA A 438 14.32 0.52 9.76
C ALA A 438 15.76 0.93 9.44
N GLY A 439 16.06 1.28 8.18
CA GLY A 439 17.44 1.54 7.74
C GLY A 439 18.38 0.36 8.02
N SER A 440 17.84 -0.85 8.25
CA SER A 440 18.55 -2.03 8.77
C SER A 440 19.55 -2.62 7.79
N ASP A 441 19.38 -2.31 6.51
CA ASP A 441 20.06 -2.95 5.39
C ASP A 441 20.75 -1.93 4.50
N ASN A 442 21.66 -2.43 3.65
CA ASN A 442 22.42 -1.60 2.73
C ASN A 442 21.72 -1.46 1.37
N ILE A 443 20.64 -0.68 1.33
CA ILE A 443 19.86 -0.46 0.09
C ILE A 443 20.67 0.18 -1.03
N LEU A 444 21.69 0.98 -0.68
CA LEU A 444 22.59 1.62 -1.65
C LEU A 444 23.42 0.58 -2.42
N ALA A 445 23.92 -0.46 -1.73
CA ALA A 445 24.62 -1.56 -2.39
C ALA A 445 23.68 -2.43 -3.27
N MET A 446 22.38 -2.36 -3.01
CA MET A 446 21.36 -3.11 -3.74
C MET A 446 20.70 -2.29 -4.87
N GLY A 447 21.39 -1.28 -5.38
CA GLY A 447 20.92 -0.48 -6.51
C GLY A 447 19.67 0.35 -6.18
N CYS A 448 19.56 0.84 -4.94
CA CYS A 448 18.42 1.62 -4.48
C CYS A 448 17.09 0.84 -4.45
N MET A 449 17.14 -0.48 -4.34
CA MET A 449 15.98 -1.37 -4.23
C MET A 449 16.01 -2.14 -2.90
N TYR A 450 14.86 -2.33 -2.25
CA TYR A 450 14.77 -3.09 -0.99
C TYR A 450 15.43 -4.47 -1.11
N PRO A 451 16.31 -4.91 -0.19
CA PRO A 451 16.93 -6.24 -0.27
C PRO A 451 15.93 -7.37 -0.55
N GLY A 452 16.16 -8.13 -1.61
CA GLY A 452 15.24 -9.19 -2.09
C GLY A 452 14.38 -8.79 -3.30
N SER A 453 14.25 -7.51 -3.62
CA SER A 453 13.47 -7.01 -4.78
C SER A 453 14.29 -6.83 -6.07
N GLN A 454 15.57 -7.21 -6.08
CA GLN A 454 16.49 -6.99 -7.22
C GLN A 454 16.25 -7.94 -8.39
N ASP A 455 15.30 -8.87 -8.30
CA ASP A 455 15.07 -9.86 -9.35
C ASP A 455 14.39 -9.31 -10.61
N ALA A 456 13.96 -8.04 -10.57
CA ALA A 456 13.61 -7.27 -11.72
C ALA A 456 13.69 -5.76 -11.43
N PRO A 457 14.06 -4.93 -12.42
CA PRO A 457 14.10 -3.49 -12.24
C PRO A 457 12.67 -2.93 -12.15
N PHE A 458 12.36 -2.22 -11.06
CA PHE A 458 11.11 -1.47 -10.87
C PHE A 458 11.31 0.02 -10.64
N LEU A 459 12.56 0.50 -10.66
CA LEU A 459 12.87 1.93 -10.57
C LEU A 459 12.76 2.60 -11.96
N PRO A 460 12.20 3.82 -12.06
CA PRO A 460 11.41 4.49 -11.02
C PRO A 460 10.00 3.88 -10.92
N PHE A 461 9.38 4.02 -9.75
CA PHE A 461 8.00 3.58 -9.50
C PHE A 461 7.11 4.77 -9.11
N GLU A 462 5.78 4.58 -9.19
CA GLU A 462 4.82 5.55 -8.65
C GLU A 462 5.00 5.63 -7.14
N CYS A 463 5.35 6.82 -6.64
CA CYS A 463 5.77 6.96 -5.27
C CYS A 463 4.56 7.05 -4.33
N PRO A 464 4.48 6.17 -3.32
CA PRO A 464 3.44 6.27 -2.31
C PRO A 464 3.57 7.55 -1.47
N MET A 465 2.47 8.02 -0.91
CA MET A 465 2.44 9.23 -0.09
C MET A 465 3.37 9.10 1.12
N ASP A 466 3.44 7.94 1.76
CA ASP A 466 4.33 7.69 2.91
C ASP A 466 5.83 7.63 2.53
N HIS A 467 6.18 7.78 1.25
CA HIS A 467 7.54 8.04 0.79
C HIS A 467 7.74 9.54 0.52
N VAL A 468 6.67 10.21 0.12
CA VAL A 468 6.43 11.66 0.00
C VAL A 468 6.62 12.49 1.27
N LEU A 469 5.71 12.17 2.19
CA LEU A 469 5.13 12.95 3.26
C LEU A 469 4.72 11.97 4.38
N SER A 470 4.26 12.47 5.52
CA SER A 470 3.61 11.64 6.54
C SER A 470 2.08 11.76 6.44
N PRO A 471 1.35 10.71 5.99
CA PRO A 471 -0.10 10.61 6.16
C PRO A 471 -0.57 10.96 7.58
N HIS A 472 0.15 10.49 8.60
CA HIS A 472 -0.13 10.76 10.02
C HIS A 472 -0.12 12.26 10.34
N ASP A 473 0.93 12.98 9.96
CA ASP A 473 1.02 14.41 10.24
C ASP A 473 -0.04 15.23 9.49
N TRP A 474 -0.39 14.82 8.27
CA TRP A 474 -1.48 15.44 7.51
C TRP A 474 -2.84 15.22 8.18
N HIS A 475 -3.09 14.01 8.68
CA HIS A 475 -4.30 13.70 9.45
C HIS A 475 -4.35 14.48 10.76
N ALA A 476 -3.25 14.50 11.53
CA ALA A 476 -3.15 15.22 12.79
C ALA A 476 -3.31 16.75 12.63
N ALA A 477 -2.88 17.31 11.50
CA ALA A 477 -3.09 18.72 11.18
C ALA A 477 -4.53 19.06 10.76
N GLY A 478 -5.39 18.06 10.51
CA GLY A 478 -6.76 18.26 10.06
C GLY A 478 -6.87 18.90 8.68
N ILE A 479 -5.83 18.82 7.84
CA ILE A 479 -5.82 19.44 6.52
C ILE A 479 -6.31 18.43 5.48
N PRO A 480 -7.48 18.67 4.85
CA PRO A 480 -8.03 17.73 3.89
C PRO A 480 -7.19 17.73 2.61
N TYR A 481 -6.98 16.53 2.08
CA TYR A 481 -6.37 16.31 0.77
C TYR A 481 -7.09 15.16 0.05
N ARG A 482 -6.79 15.01 -1.23
CA ARG A 482 -7.15 13.82 -2.01
C ARG A 482 -5.90 13.26 -2.68
N ASP A 483 -5.81 11.94 -2.79
CA ASP A 483 -4.81 11.32 -3.66
C ASP A 483 -5.20 11.49 -5.14
N ALA A 484 -4.25 11.43 -6.06
CA ALA A 484 -4.52 11.56 -7.50
C ALA A 484 -5.49 10.49 -8.07
N SER A 485 -5.63 9.33 -7.43
CA SER A 485 -6.65 8.31 -7.79
C SER A 485 -8.07 8.87 -7.72
N PHE A 486 -8.30 9.89 -6.90
CA PHE A 486 -9.56 10.59 -6.74
C PHE A 486 -10.18 10.99 -8.08
N LEU A 487 -9.36 11.56 -8.98
CA LEU A 487 -9.80 12.03 -10.29
C LEU A 487 -10.23 10.89 -11.23
N ALA A 488 -9.80 9.66 -10.95
CA ALA A 488 -10.15 8.47 -11.71
C ALA A 488 -11.15 7.56 -10.97
N SER A 489 -11.65 8.00 -9.81
CA SER A 489 -12.60 7.22 -9.01
C SER A 489 -13.92 7.10 -9.76
N PRO A 490 -14.51 5.89 -9.86
CA PRO A 490 -15.86 5.73 -10.41
C PRO A 490 -16.94 6.37 -9.52
N ARG A 491 -16.59 6.78 -8.29
CA ARG A 491 -17.47 7.46 -7.35
C ARG A 491 -17.43 8.99 -7.46
N LEU A 492 -16.53 9.53 -8.29
CA LEU A 492 -16.51 10.96 -8.58
C LEU A 492 -17.78 11.33 -9.38
N PRO A 493 -18.57 12.32 -8.94
CA PRO A 493 -19.79 12.71 -9.65
C PRO A 493 -19.50 13.08 -11.11
N PRO A 494 -20.34 12.68 -12.08
CA PRO A 494 -20.11 12.95 -13.51
C PRO A 494 -19.86 14.42 -13.81
N GLU A 495 -20.61 15.33 -13.17
CA GLU A 495 -20.47 16.78 -13.33
C GLU A 495 -19.10 17.30 -12.90
N MET A 496 -18.49 16.68 -11.88
CA MET A 496 -17.14 17.00 -11.45
C MET A 496 -16.09 16.46 -12.42
N ALA A 497 -16.29 15.24 -12.93
CA ALA A 497 -15.40 14.63 -13.91
C ALA A 497 -15.37 15.40 -15.24
N THR A 498 -16.52 15.94 -15.69
CA THR A 498 -16.60 16.79 -16.89
C THR A 498 -16.22 18.25 -16.64
N GLY A 499 -16.28 18.71 -15.38
CA GLY A 499 -16.00 20.08 -14.97
C GLY A 499 -14.53 20.39 -14.68
N ILE A 500 -13.58 19.57 -15.15
CA ILE A 500 -12.15 19.81 -14.98
C ILE A 500 -11.69 20.90 -15.95
N VAL A 501 -11.11 21.98 -15.41
CA VAL A 501 -10.46 23.02 -16.21
C VAL A 501 -8.94 22.90 -16.06
N ASP A 502 -8.30 22.54 -17.16
CA ASP A 502 -6.85 22.56 -17.30
C ASP A 502 -6.34 23.99 -17.43
N LEU A 503 -5.38 24.35 -16.57
CA LEU A 503 -4.75 25.66 -16.52
C LEU A 503 -3.35 25.63 -17.14
N GLU A 504 -2.99 26.68 -17.87
CA GLU A 504 -1.64 26.95 -18.34
C GLU A 504 -0.91 27.89 -17.37
N ILE A 505 0.41 27.74 -17.25
CA ILE A 505 1.23 28.66 -16.45
C ILE A 505 1.99 29.57 -17.41
N SER A 506 1.75 30.88 -17.31
CA SER A 506 2.55 31.90 -18.00
C SER A 506 3.79 32.23 -17.17
N ALA A 507 4.89 32.56 -17.84
CA ALA A 507 6.17 32.83 -17.19
C ALA A 507 6.11 33.99 -16.18
N ASP A 508 5.31 35.01 -16.49
CA ASP A 508 5.07 36.19 -15.65
C ASP A 508 3.74 36.87 -16.01
N VAL A 509 3.44 37.97 -15.32
CA VAL A 509 2.23 38.77 -15.58
C VAL A 509 2.21 39.39 -16.98
N ARG A 510 3.38 39.78 -17.52
CA ARG A 510 3.48 40.36 -18.87
C ARG A 510 3.10 39.34 -19.95
N SER A 511 3.63 38.13 -19.82
CA SER A 511 3.32 37.01 -20.70
C SER A 511 1.85 36.60 -20.61
N PHE A 512 1.27 36.66 -19.40
CA PHE A 512 -0.16 36.41 -19.18
C PHE A 512 -1.05 37.49 -19.83
N ASP A 513 -0.70 38.77 -19.67
CA ASP A 513 -1.45 39.90 -20.24
C ASP A 513 -1.33 39.96 -21.77
N ALA A 514 -0.30 39.34 -22.35
CA ALA A 514 -0.15 39.17 -23.79
C ALA A 514 -1.01 38.02 -24.36
N LEU A 515 -1.57 37.14 -23.52
CA LEU A 515 -2.41 36.03 -24.00
C LEU A 515 -3.75 36.54 -24.55
N PRO A 516 -4.27 35.94 -25.64
CA PRO A 516 -5.65 36.14 -26.07
C PRO A 516 -6.64 35.81 -24.95
N SER A 517 -7.78 36.51 -24.90
CA SER A 517 -8.79 36.38 -23.83
C SER A 517 -9.21 34.93 -23.54
N GLU A 518 -9.36 34.10 -24.57
CA GLU A 518 -9.72 32.69 -24.43
C GLU A 518 -8.66 31.86 -23.69
N ARG A 519 -7.38 32.07 -24.01
CA ARG A 519 -6.25 31.40 -23.34
C ARG A 519 -6.07 31.96 -21.93
N ARG A 520 -6.22 33.27 -21.76
CA ARG A 520 -6.13 33.95 -20.46
C ARG A 520 -7.16 33.41 -19.46
N ALA A 521 -8.36 33.08 -19.92
CA ALA A 521 -9.39 32.45 -19.08
C ALA A 521 -8.95 31.10 -18.49
N LYS A 522 -7.95 30.44 -19.07
CA LYS A 522 -7.40 29.17 -18.62
C LYS A 522 -5.91 29.27 -18.29
N ALA A 523 -5.42 30.43 -17.90
CA ALA A 523 -4.02 30.63 -17.57
C ALA A 523 -3.83 31.29 -16.20
N VAL A 524 -2.64 31.16 -15.64
CA VAL A 524 -2.20 31.88 -14.43
C VAL A 524 -0.76 32.38 -14.61
N PRO A 525 -0.44 33.63 -14.22
CA PRO A 525 0.93 34.14 -14.25
C PRO A 525 1.74 33.59 -13.07
N ALA A 526 2.95 33.09 -13.31
CA ALA A 526 3.89 32.75 -12.24
C ALA A 526 4.41 33.99 -11.50
N GLY A 527 4.98 33.79 -10.31
CA GLY A 527 5.66 34.85 -9.57
C GLY A 527 4.77 35.84 -8.83
N LEU A 528 3.49 35.50 -8.60
CA LEU A 528 2.57 36.33 -7.82
C LEU A 528 2.32 35.75 -6.42
N THR A 529 1.70 36.55 -5.56
CA THR A 529 1.23 36.06 -4.27
C THR A 529 0.01 35.15 -4.45
N ALA A 530 -0.18 34.20 -3.53
CA ALA A 530 -1.31 33.27 -3.56
C ALA A 530 -2.67 34.01 -3.60
N THR A 531 -2.81 35.11 -2.84
CA THR A 531 -4.01 35.96 -2.89
C THR A 531 -4.18 36.67 -4.23
N ALA A 532 -3.10 37.14 -4.86
CA ALA A 532 -3.20 37.76 -6.19
C ALA A 532 -3.59 36.74 -7.26
N LEU A 533 -3.03 35.53 -7.22
CA LEU A 533 -3.40 34.42 -8.09
C LEU A 533 -4.87 34.00 -7.92
N ALA A 534 -5.33 33.93 -6.67
CA ALA A 534 -6.74 33.65 -6.38
C ALA A 534 -7.66 34.67 -7.06
N LYS A 535 -7.34 35.98 -6.97
CA LYS A 535 -8.10 37.04 -7.67
C LYS A 535 -8.07 36.89 -9.19
N VAL A 536 -6.95 36.47 -9.78
CA VAL A 536 -6.87 36.19 -11.23
C VAL A 536 -7.84 35.07 -11.61
N LEU A 537 -7.85 33.97 -10.85
CA LEU A 537 -8.70 32.81 -11.10
C LEU A 537 -10.19 33.08 -10.81
N GLU A 538 -10.51 33.91 -9.83
CA GLU A 538 -11.88 34.34 -9.52
C GLU A 538 -12.49 35.20 -10.62
N ARG A 539 -11.68 36.03 -11.29
CA ARG A 539 -12.12 36.86 -12.43
C ARG A 539 -12.30 36.06 -13.72
N SER A 540 -11.67 34.88 -13.82
CA SER A 540 -11.87 33.99 -14.96
C SER A 540 -13.24 33.30 -14.87
N SER A 541 -14.08 33.49 -15.89
CA SER A 541 -15.38 32.81 -15.99
C SER A 541 -15.24 31.29 -16.07
N ALA A 542 -14.17 30.79 -16.70
CA ALA A 542 -13.88 29.37 -16.80
C ALA A 542 -13.40 28.79 -15.46
N ALA A 543 -12.46 29.46 -14.79
CA ALA A 543 -11.84 28.92 -13.58
C ALA A 543 -12.68 29.11 -12.30
N SER A 544 -13.41 30.22 -12.18
CA SER A 544 -14.25 30.52 -11.02
C SER A 544 -15.35 29.48 -10.80
N ARG A 545 -15.97 28.99 -11.88
CA ARG A 545 -17.07 28.00 -11.80
C ARG A 545 -16.59 26.54 -11.78
N ALA A 546 -15.33 26.29 -12.11
CA ALA A 546 -14.81 24.93 -12.23
C ALA A 546 -14.81 24.21 -10.86
N PRO A 547 -15.44 23.03 -10.73
CA PRO A 547 -15.29 22.21 -9.54
C PRO A 547 -13.84 21.78 -9.33
N ILE A 548 -13.09 21.53 -10.41
CA ILE A 548 -11.69 21.09 -10.35
C ILE A 548 -10.84 21.99 -11.27
N LEU A 549 -9.85 22.65 -10.69
CA LEU A 549 -8.77 23.31 -11.42
C LEU A 549 -7.58 22.39 -11.47
N ARG A 550 -6.97 22.19 -12.64
CA ARG A 550 -5.81 21.30 -12.79
C ARG A 550 -4.63 22.04 -13.39
N LEU A 551 -3.52 22.09 -12.65
CA LEU A 551 -2.27 22.70 -13.08
C LEU A 551 -1.29 21.63 -13.59
N PRO A 552 -0.42 21.93 -14.57
CA PRO A 552 0.64 21.02 -15.03
C PRO A 552 1.72 20.78 -13.96
N HIS A 553 1.94 21.77 -13.10
CA HIS A 553 2.80 21.77 -11.90
C HIS A 553 2.51 23.05 -11.11
N SER A 554 3.20 23.27 -9.99
CA SER A 554 3.16 24.54 -9.24
C SER A 554 4.54 25.17 -9.03
N ARG A 555 5.60 24.60 -9.63
CA ARG A 555 6.98 25.11 -9.54
C ARG A 555 7.05 26.59 -9.90
N GLY A 556 7.49 27.43 -8.95
CA GLY A 556 7.68 28.86 -9.16
C GLY A 556 6.38 29.65 -9.34
N LEU A 557 5.23 29.04 -9.09
CA LEU A 557 3.93 29.68 -9.29
C LEU A 557 3.68 30.77 -8.25
N VAL A 558 3.97 30.46 -6.98
CA VAL A 558 3.68 31.32 -5.83
C VAL A 558 4.97 31.88 -5.26
N CYS A 559 5.06 33.20 -5.13
CA CYS A 559 6.20 33.88 -4.52
C CYS A 559 5.94 34.41 -3.10
N GLY A 560 4.69 34.47 -2.67
CA GLY A 560 4.29 34.96 -1.35
C GLY A 560 2.82 34.64 -1.06
N ILE A 561 2.33 34.92 0.15
CA ILE A 561 0.93 34.62 0.52
C ILE A 561 0.00 35.80 0.26
N GLY A 562 0.32 36.99 0.80
CA GLY A 562 -0.46 38.22 0.58
C GLY A 562 -0.46 39.17 1.77
N SER A 563 -0.45 38.66 3.00
CA SER A 563 -0.34 39.43 4.25
C SER A 563 0.68 38.82 5.20
N GLU A 564 1.18 39.60 6.17
CA GLU A 564 2.16 39.11 7.14
C GLU A 564 1.60 37.98 8.02
N SER A 565 0.38 38.16 8.55
CA SER A 565 -0.28 37.18 9.42
C SER A 565 -0.51 35.84 8.70
N SER A 566 -1.06 35.87 7.48
CA SER A 566 -1.27 34.68 6.67
C SER A 566 0.04 34.01 6.26
N THR A 567 1.10 34.81 6.03
CA THR A 567 2.44 34.27 5.73
C THR A 567 3.00 33.50 6.93
N ARG A 568 2.91 34.06 8.14
CA ARG A 568 3.36 33.42 9.39
C ARG A 568 2.60 32.11 9.64
N HIS A 569 1.28 32.16 9.59
CA HIS A 569 0.41 30.99 9.79
C HIS A 569 0.66 29.91 8.74
N PHE A 570 0.79 30.28 7.46
CA PHE A 570 1.08 29.32 6.40
C PHE A 570 2.43 28.63 6.63
N ASN A 571 3.48 29.39 6.96
CA ASN A 571 4.81 28.81 7.19
C ASN A 571 4.83 27.84 8.39
N GLU A 572 4.05 28.09 9.43
CA GLU A 572 3.88 27.16 10.56
C GLU A 572 3.26 25.83 10.13
N VAL A 573 2.20 25.90 9.31
CA VAL A 573 1.55 24.71 8.74
C VAL A 573 2.48 23.98 7.79
N ALA A 574 3.11 24.69 6.85
CA ALA A 574 4.00 24.13 5.86
C ALA A 574 5.19 23.40 6.49
N ARG A 575 5.75 23.95 7.59
CA ARG A 575 6.85 23.29 8.32
C ARG A 575 6.45 21.94 8.91
N LYS A 576 5.20 21.81 9.37
CA LYS A 576 4.67 20.56 9.91
C LYS A 576 4.36 19.54 8.82
N LEU A 577 3.90 19.98 7.64
CA LEU A 577 3.40 19.08 6.60
C LEU A 577 4.38 18.74 5.48
N LEU A 578 5.28 19.66 5.15
CA LEU A 578 6.13 19.60 3.96
C LEU A 578 7.54 19.17 4.31
N HIS A 579 7.64 17.97 4.86
CA HIS A 579 8.91 17.31 5.14
C HIS A 579 8.87 15.88 4.59
N ALA A 580 10.00 15.44 4.05
CA ALA A 580 10.13 14.08 3.56
C ALA A 580 10.50 13.14 4.73
N PRO A 581 9.89 11.94 4.82
CA PRO A 581 10.33 10.92 5.74
C PRO A 581 11.81 10.53 5.51
N PRO A 582 12.54 10.10 6.56
CA PRO A 582 13.95 9.81 6.42
C PRO A 582 14.20 8.60 5.52
N TRP A 583 15.21 8.74 4.64
CA TRP A 583 15.68 7.68 3.75
C TRP A 583 17.03 7.15 4.21
N CYS A 584 16.99 6.15 5.09
CA CYS A 584 18.18 5.65 5.76
C CYS A 584 18.66 4.31 5.19
N SER A 585 19.97 4.10 5.22
CA SER A 585 20.65 2.88 4.79
C SER A 585 21.75 2.52 5.79
N ARG A 586 21.82 1.25 6.20
CA ARG A 586 22.96 0.74 6.96
C ARG A 586 24.16 0.60 6.05
N CYS A 587 25.29 1.13 6.47
CA CYS A 587 26.55 0.95 5.78
C CYS A 587 27.74 1.09 6.72
N GLN A 588 28.46 -0.01 6.91
CA GLN A 588 29.54 -0.08 7.88
C GLN A 588 30.86 0.51 7.37
N ARG A 589 31.12 0.55 6.05
CA ARG A 589 32.35 1.12 5.46
C ARG A 589 32.10 1.68 4.05
N GLY A 590 32.67 2.85 3.74
CA GLY A 590 32.75 3.41 2.38
C GLY A 590 31.52 4.15 1.84
N CYS A 591 30.37 4.15 2.53
CA CYS A 591 29.19 4.85 2.01
C CYS A 591 29.28 6.37 2.01
N ALA A 592 29.99 7.01 2.95
CA ALA A 592 30.18 8.47 2.92
C ALA A 592 30.77 8.91 1.55
N ARG A 593 31.91 8.30 1.16
CA ARG A 593 32.54 8.52 -0.15
C ARG A 593 31.68 8.14 -1.35
N MET A 594 30.74 7.21 -1.19
CA MET A 594 29.80 6.85 -2.26
C MET A 594 28.66 7.88 -2.36
N LEU A 595 28.13 8.34 -1.23
CA LEU A 595 27.08 9.34 -1.13
C LEU A 595 27.57 10.72 -1.61
N GLU A 596 28.81 11.08 -1.30
CA GLU A 596 29.49 12.31 -1.78
C GLU A 596 29.52 12.41 -3.32
N LYS A 597 29.37 11.29 -4.05
CA LYS A 597 29.25 11.29 -5.51
C LYS A 597 27.91 11.82 -6.02
N TRP A 598 26.90 11.86 -5.14
CA TRP A 598 25.50 12.09 -5.52
C TRP A 598 24.82 13.18 -4.71
N LEU A 599 25.28 13.40 -3.48
CA LEU A 599 24.70 14.26 -2.46
C LEU A 599 25.76 15.24 -1.94
N THR A 600 25.30 16.44 -1.58
CA THR A 600 26.10 17.45 -0.87
C THR A 600 26.31 17.05 0.61
N PRO A 601 27.33 17.59 1.30
CA PRO A 601 27.55 17.33 2.72
C PRO A 601 26.30 17.61 3.59
N GLU A 602 25.51 18.63 3.26
CA GLU A 602 24.30 19.01 4.00
C GLU A 602 23.16 18.00 3.83
N GLN A 603 23.14 17.32 2.68
CA GLN A 603 22.18 16.26 2.35
C GLN A 603 22.54 14.90 2.97
N ILE A 604 23.76 14.74 3.50
CA ILE A 604 24.23 13.50 4.11
C ILE A 604 24.03 13.59 5.63
N GLY A 605 23.02 12.89 6.13
CA GLY A 605 22.76 12.73 7.56
C GLY A 605 23.26 11.40 8.12
N THR A 606 23.47 11.36 9.44
CA THR A 606 23.67 10.13 10.21
C THR A 606 22.60 10.02 11.29
N ARG A 607 22.03 8.83 11.46
CA ARG A 607 21.04 8.55 12.53
C ARG A 607 21.64 7.77 13.69
N SER A 608 22.52 6.83 13.38
CA SER A 608 23.24 5.99 14.34
C SER A 608 24.58 5.55 13.73
N ARG A 609 25.45 4.93 14.54
CA ARG A 609 26.78 4.48 14.05
C ARG A 609 26.61 3.46 12.91
N GLY A 610 26.97 3.88 11.70
CA GLY A 610 26.86 3.04 10.50
C GLY A 610 25.48 3.08 9.82
N GLU A 611 24.63 4.05 10.14
CA GLU A 611 23.36 4.32 9.44
C GLU A 611 23.38 5.74 8.87
N TRP A 612 23.27 5.83 7.54
CA TRP A 612 23.33 7.09 6.79
C TRP A 612 21.96 7.39 6.20
N CYS A 613 21.53 8.64 6.26
CA CYS A 613 20.21 9.07 5.81
C CYS A 613 20.32 10.23 4.82
N LEU A 614 19.46 10.23 3.80
CA LEU A 614 19.22 11.41 2.99
C LEU A 614 18.49 12.46 3.84
N ARG A 615 19.07 13.66 3.92
CA ARG A 615 18.40 14.86 4.42
C ARG A 615 17.80 15.60 3.25
N THR A 616 16.49 15.81 3.31
CA THR A 616 15.77 16.67 2.37
C THR A 616 15.37 17.95 3.11
N PRO A 617 16.01 19.09 2.80
CA PRO A 617 15.63 20.36 3.40
C PRO A 617 14.14 20.67 3.13
N PRO A 618 13.43 21.27 4.09
CA PRO A 618 12.07 21.76 3.84
C PRO A 618 12.10 22.85 2.77
N PRO A 619 10.97 23.10 2.09
CA PRO A 619 10.90 24.16 1.10
C PRO A 619 11.10 25.53 1.78
N ALA A 620 11.68 26.49 1.07
CA ALA A 620 11.98 27.82 1.64
C ALA A 620 10.69 28.48 2.17
N PRO A 621 10.67 29.06 3.37
CA PRO A 621 9.48 29.73 3.88
C PRO A 621 9.23 31.03 3.10
N PHE A 622 7.95 31.39 2.94
CA PHE A 622 7.61 32.71 2.38
C PHE A 622 8.01 33.83 3.34
N ARG A 623 8.35 35.01 2.79
CA ARG A 623 8.69 36.20 3.57
C ARG A 623 7.77 37.35 3.15
N TYR A 624 7.12 37.99 4.11
CA TYR A 624 6.23 39.10 3.81
C TYR A 624 7.01 40.25 3.17
N GLY A 625 6.44 40.86 2.12
CA GLY A 625 7.10 41.91 1.33
C GLY A 625 8.22 41.43 0.41
N GLN A 626 8.53 40.14 0.36
CA GLN A 626 9.59 39.58 -0.50
C GLN A 626 9.05 38.48 -1.42
N CYS A 627 9.51 38.48 -2.67
CA CYS A 627 9.23 37.44 -3.64
C CYS A 627 10.16 36.24 -3.38
N VAL A 628 9.64 35.14 -2.82
CA VAL A 628 10.39 33.91 -2.53
C VAL A 628 9.87 32.78 -3.40
N LEU A 629 10.49 32.58 -4.55
CA LEU A 629 10.18 31.46 -5.45
C LEU A 629 10.84 30.18 -4.95
N ASN A 630 10.18 29.04 -5.21
CA ASN A 630 10.87 27.76 -5.17
C ASN A 630 11.75 27.69 -6.43
N ASN A 631 13.06 27.75 -6.25
CA ASN A 631 14.01 27.67 -7.36
C ASN A 631 13.87 26.30 -8.06
N ALA A 632 13.11 26.27 -9.16
CA ALA A 632 13.38 25.37 -10.27
C ALA A 632 14.36 26.01 -11.28
N GLN A 633 14.80 27.25 -11.04
CA GLN A 633 15.92 27.88 -11.72
C GLN A 633 17.21 27.64 -10.92
N ALA A 634 17.74 26.44 -11.05
CA ALA A 634 19.18 26.24 -11.04
C ALA A 634 19.57 25.94 -12.49
N ASP A 635 19.42 26.95 -13.35
CA ASP A 635 19.93 27.01 -14.72
C ASP A 635 20.11 28.49 -15.07
N THR A 636 21.17 29.05 -14.51
CA THR A 636 22.08 29.99 -15.18
C THR A 636 23.50 29.53 -14.87
#